data_AF-A0AAP7APT9-F1
#
_entry.id   AF-A0AAP7APT9-F1
#
_cell.length_a   1.000
_cell.length_b   1.000
_cell.length_c   1.000
_cell.angle_alpha   90.00
_cell.angle_beta   90.00
_cell.angle_gamma   90.00
#
_symmetry.space_group_name_H-M   'P 1'
#
loop_
_entity.id
_entity.type
_entity.pdbx_description
1 polymer ?
#
loop_
_entity_poly.entity_id
_entity_poly.type
_entity_poly.pdbx_seq_one_letter_code
_entity_poly.pdbx_strand_id
1 'polypeptide(L)'
;MKETKKRRYIVSTIMYGMILIFIQLPWVVLKGKNYSIYAAYFRIKAKGIKALSEMAASVWDGNLTIIRIQLILLIVFQIVIVLHIVTQWLHKEYYLNIAALVVLGLYIVVNESGFGMLADNSTKTILISAIIMIFVMAEVLIRKMLDVWKDAKESAEIFAEKEREEKEEERRRLYFPGNYTKLFYQMVWHNFKYDWKDYGLLLFCGVIVSAFSFAGLGIYQMMAKAHRAENFLLGEGLGRILLNAMLPMAVCAIFLMVFVLVFYMKKWTQNYSVFVTLGIRKKALYTIIGIEIVVAFLCSLIAGGLLGNMIMFLLRKVIFSMLAKGIVLSKVTWLTYVKGTLVVLAVYIISLMATRDIVSDFNLVRASIRNIAKEHMPQRRTKLFITAGIIICMIAIFEYRQLRNHESMYLLFAFFAGIFLLIRFVGAGYLRRAKKTPAYLPQMLNRNHLYYKSKTTARYVLALTILNVCAVFYFLFQVVSVTIAEKPESLYPYDFVCIADDGDDAIFDRIKNGYQAKIIEYPMVRVANADKTEQNEGVQQGKRPQGQQIGISESTYKQLKKYVDPSYKEEAMHLDRNGKKVYLVHQQDRSVKAQPVDWTFGKKKPFLHIGLPCEYYTLYSPSKAYPKRTIEGEEIGSLIGCFRQGKLENIVVFSDAYFKKAQGMWKYTNILTGDKIEEKALRIDGVTIKQGPTKLVLIQADPKYQKAIEKKMKKLEKNHTYEAQYDFEVHCWYSKKTAVNDLKTEYTMKLIINTFVLLTMTISGLFLMYIKPLSEMSDKKARADFLKCMGMRKKERVSLLKRELYYFYWLPELITIVVTSIFTAATFHARMYTHAVRIAWLKHAVWIWLMYLAVQWGFAWILGRFIIRKVEGKDE
;
A
#
# COMPACT_ATOMS: atom_id res chain seq x y z
N MET A 1 -9.95 -8.60 -47.67
CA MET A 1 -8.70 -8.73 -46.86
C MET A 1 -7.57 -7.78 -47.31
N LYS A 2 -7.43 -7.45 -48.61
CA LYS A 2 -6.36 -6.55 -49.12
C LYS A 2 -6.52 -5.06 -48.73
N GLU A 3 -7.73 -4.51 -48.72
CA GLU A 3 -7.96 -3.09 -48.38
C GLU A 3 -7.67 -2.74 -46.92
N THR A 4 -8.02 -3.60 -45.97
CA THR A 4 -7.78 -3.35 -44.54
C THR A 4 -6.30 -3.45 -44.17
N LYS A 5 -5.56 -4.39 -44.78
CA LYS A 5 -4.09 -4.42 -44.67
C LYS A 5 -3.48 -3.15 -45.24
N LYS A 6 -3.97 -2.67 -46.40
CA LYS A 6 -3.52 -1.40 -47.00
C LYS A 6 -3.78 -0.20 -46.08
N ARG A 7 -4.97 -0.07 -45.48
CA ARG A 7 -5.28 0.99 -44.50
C ARG A 7 -4.42 0.89 -43.24
N ARG A 8 -4.17 -0.31 -42.72
CA ARG A 8 -3.28 -0.56 -41.57
C ARG A 8 -1.86 -0.05 -41.84
N TYR A 9 -1.30 -0.41 -42.99
CA TYR A 9 0.05 0.01 -43.36
C TYR A 9 0.13 1.51 -43.57
N ILE A 10 -0.88 2.13 -44.18
CA ILE A 10 -0.94 3.58 -44.36
C ILE A 10 -0.96 4.29 -43.00
N VAL A 11 -1.81 3.85 -42.06
CA VAL A 11 -1.90 4.47 -40.72
C VAL A 11 -0.59 4.29 -39.93
N SER A 12 -0.03 3.07 -39.88
CA SER A 12 1.25 2.83 -39.20
C SER A 12 2.39 3.63 -39.86
N THR A 13 2.44 3.71 -41.19
CA THR A 13 3.47 4.49 -41.91
C THR A 13 3.35 5.98 -41.62
N ILE A 14 2.13 6.53 -41.60
CA ILE A 14 1.89 7.95 -41.27
C ILE A 14 2.27 8.23 -39.82
N MET A 15 1.83 7.41 -38.87
CA MET A 15 2.12 7.62 -37.44
C MET A 15 3.60 7.52 -37.12
N TYR A 16 4.27 6.46 -37.58
CA TYR A 16 5.71 6.31 -37.36
C TYR A 16 6.53 7.31 -38.18
N GLY A 17 6.08 7.71 -39.37
CA GLY A 17 6.68 8.79 -40.15
C GLY A 17 6.63 10.13 -39.43
N MET A 18 5.48 10.47 -38.82
CA MET A 18 5.36 11.66 -37.97
C MET A 18 6.30 11.59 -36.76
N ILE A 19 6.44 10.43 -36.12
CA ILE A 19 7.39 10.26 -34.99
C ILE A 19 8.84 10.50 -35.45
N LEU A 20 9.24 9.99 -36.62
CA LEU A 20 10.60 10.19 -37.15
C LEU A 20 10.88 11.66 -37.44
N ILE A 21 9.92 12.40 -37.99
CA ILE A 21 10.02 13.85 -38.23
C ILE A 21 10.06 14.59 -36.89
N PHE A 22 9.19 14.21 -35.95
CA PHE A 22 9.07 14.85 -34.64
C PHE A 22 10.37 14.77 -33.85
N ILE A 23 11.10 13.64 -33.89
CA ILE A 23 12.39 13.49 -33.19
C ILE A 23 13.47 14.49 -33.68
N GLN A 24 13.38 14.95 -34.94
CA GLN A 24 14.38 15.86 -35.51
C GLN A 24 14.16 17.34 -35.13
N LEU A 25 13.02 17.68 -34.54
CA LEU A 25 12.71 19.05 -34.12
C LEU A 25 13.60 19.53 -32.95
N PRO A 26 13.78 20.85 -32.78
CA PRO A 26 14.70 21.40 -31.81
C PRO A 26 14.09 21.42 -30.39
N TRP A 27 14.32 20.34 -29.67
CA TRP A 27 13.69 20.03 -28.39
C TRP A 27 14.51 20.34 -27.16
N VAL A 28 15.85 20.25 -27.26
CA VAL A 28 16.77 20.39 -26.13
C VAL A 28 17.21 21.84 -26.02
N VAL A 29 16.98 22.46 -24.86
CA VAL A 29 17.40 23.85 -24.61
C VAL A 29 18.75 23.85 -23.89
N LEU A 30 19.76 24.45 -24.52
CA LEU A 30 21.09 24.64 -23.94
C LEU A 30 21.47 26.12 -24.02
N LYS A 31 21.74 26.76 -22.87
CA LYS A 31 21.97 28.21 -22.74
C LYS A 31 20.88 29.03 -23.45
N GLY A 32 19.61 28.68 -23.21
CA GLY A 32 18.45 29.38 -23.78
C GLY A 32 18.24 29.23 -25.29
N LYS A 33 19.04 28.41 -26.00
CA LYS A 33 18.85 28.12 -27.44
C LYS A 33 18.36 26.69 -27.64
N ASN A 34 17.42 26.49 -28.57
CA ASN A 34 16.87 25.18 -28.89
C ASN A 34 17.77 24.41 -29.88
N TYR A 35 18.04 23.14 -29.60
CA TYR A 35 18.78 22.21 -30.45
C TYR A 35 17.99 20.91 -30.63
N SER A 36 18.18 20.24 -31.77
CA SER A 36 17.74 18.85 -31.91
C SER A 36 18.58 17.95 -30.99
N ILE A 37 18.08 16.76 -30.66
CA ILE A 37 18.76 15.82 -29.74
C ILE A 37 20.17 15.49 -30.25
N TYR A 38 20.33 15.29 -31.57
CA TYR A 38 21.62 15.04 -32.21
C TYR A 38 22.54 16.27 -32.17
N ALA A 39 22.02 17.46 -32.49
CA ALA A 39 22.81 18.71 -32.47
C ALA A 39 23.25 19.08 -31.05
N ALA A 40 22.41 18.81 -30.05
CA ALA A 40 22.74 19.01 -28.63
C ALA A 40 23.92 18.14 -28.21
N TYR A 41 23.95 16.86 -28.59
CA TYR A 41 25.09 15.98 -28.31
C TYR A 41 26.39 16.46 -28.93
N PHE A 42 26.40 16.80 -30.22
CA PHE A 42 27.63 17.26 -30.88
C PHE A 42 28.13 18.58 -30.30
N ARG A 43 27.21 19.47 -29.87
CA ARG A 43 27.56 20.71 -29.18
C ARG A 43 28.17 20.48 -27.81
N ILE A 44 27.62 19.56 -27.02
CA ILE A 44 28.17 19.17 -25.71
C ILE A 44 29.53 18.44 -25.90
N LYS A 45 29.67 17.60 -26.93
CA LYS A 45 30.94 16.93 -27.28
C LYS A 45 32.03 17.93 -27.68
N ALA A 46 31.69 18.98 -28.43
CA ALA A 46 32.65 19.96 -28.93
C ALA A 46 33.03 21.05 -27.90
N LYS A 47 32.08 21.51 -27.09
CA LYS A 47 32.27 22.64 -26.16
C LYS A 47 32.31 22.23 -24.69
N GLY A 48 32.05 20.96 -24.35
CA GLY A 48 32.06 20.44 -22.99
C GLY A 48 31.15 21.26 -22.06
N ILE A 49 31.66 21.56 -20.86
CA ILE A 49 30.97 22.32 -19.81
C ILE A 49 30.53 23.70 -20.32
N LYS A 50 31.27 24.33 -21.27
CA LYS A 50 30.93 25.65 -21.82
C LYS A 50 29.62 25.66 -22.64
N ALA A 51 29.11 24.48 -23.05
CA ALA A 51 27.83 24.33 -23.76
C ALA A 51 26.60 24.42 -22.84
N LEU A 52 26.77 24.22 -21.53
CA LEU A 52 25.69 24.08 -20.54
C LEU A 52 25.45 25.42 -19.82
N SER A 53 24.26 25.63 -19.25
CA SER A 53 24.01 26.74 -18.32
C SER A 53 24.82 26.58 -17.04
N GLU A 54 24.99 27.65 -16.25
CA GLU A 54 25.72 27.59 -14.97
C GLU A 54 25.13 26.55 -14.01
N MET A 55 23.81 26.40 -14.01
CA MET A 55 23.09 25.38 -13.25
C MET A 55 23.43 23.96 -13.73
N ALA A 56 23.33 23.67 -15.03
CA ALA A 56 23.65 22.35 -15.58
C ALA A 56 25.15 22.02 -15.54
N ALA A 57 26.01 23.03 -15.67
CA ALA A 57 27.47 22.92 -15.55
C ALA A 57 27.91 22.58 -14.12
N SER A 58 27.21 23.07 -13.10
CA SER A 58 27.51 22.76 -11.69
C SER A 58 27.15 21.32 -11.28
N VAL A 59 26.30 20.66 -12.07
CA VAL A 59 25.70 19.34 -11.79
C VAL A 59 26.35 18.21 -12.61
N TRP A 60 27.08 18.52 -13.69
CA TRP A 60 27.65 17.51 -14.60
C TRP A 60 29.11 17.17 -14.28
N ASP A 61 29.44 15.87 -14.25
CA ASP A 61 30.77 15.33 -13.96
C ASP A 61 31.70 15.25 -15.19
N GLY A 62 31.25 15.74 -16.35
CA GLY A 62 31.96 15.66 -17.62
C GLY A 62 31.84 14.33 -18.36
N ASN A 63 31.09 13.36 -17.80
CA ASN A 63 30.96 12.03 -18.38
C ASN A 63 29.86 11.99 -19.46
N LEU A 64 30.27 11.66 -20.69
CA LEU A 64 29.39 11.55 -21.87
C LEU A 64 28.74 10.16 -22.03
N THR A 65 29.09 9.16 -21.19
CA THR A 65 28.64 7.77 -21.37
C THR A 65 27.11 7.62 -21.35
N ILE A 66 26.42 8.25 -20.39
CA ILE A 66 24.96 8.15 -20.27
C ILE A 66 24.26 8.79 -21.48
N ILE A 67 24.76 9.95 -21.94
CA ILE A 67 24.22 10.62 -23.13
C ILE A 67 24.48 9.77 -24.40
N ARG A 68 25.63 9.09 -24.49
CA ARG A 68 25.92 8.14 -25.58
C ARG A 68 24.96 6.96 -25.57
N ILE A 69 24.73 6.35 -24.41
CA ILE A 69 23.76 5.24 -24.25
C ILE A 69 22.37 5.72 -24.66
N GLN A 70 21.97 6.92 -24.24
CA GLN A 70 20.70 7.50 -24.61
C GLN A 70 20.55 7.71 -26.13
N LEU A 71 21.59 8.20 -26.80
CA LEU A 71 21.59 8.33 -28.26
C LEU A 71 21.55 6.98 -28.97
N ILE A 72 22.29 5.99 -28.49
CA ILE A 72 22.27 4.63 -29.05
C ILE A 72 20.85 4.06 -28.95
N LEU A 73 20.19 4.20 -27.79
CA LEU A 73 18.80 3.76 -27.61
C LEU A 73 17.83 4.47 -28.57
N LEU A 74 18.02 5.77 -28.81
CA LEU A 74 17.22 6.54 -29.76
C LEU A 74 17.43 6.07 -31.21
N ILE A 75 18.69 5.80 -31.60
CA ILE A 75 19.02 5.28 -32.94
C ILE A 75 18.43 3.88 -33.12
N VAL A 76 18.58 3.00 -32.12
CA VAL A 76 17.98 1.65 -32.14
C VAL A 76 16.46 1.76 -32.27
N PHE A 77 15.82 2.67 -31.55
CA PHE A 77 14.38 2.93 -31.68
C PHE A 77 13.99 3.36 -33.11
N GLN A 78 14.73 4.29 -33.72
CA GLN A 78 14.49 4.72 -35.10
C GLN A 78 14.69 3.56 -36.10
N ILE A 79 15.73 2.74 -35.93
CA ILE A 79 15.97 1.55 -36.76
C ILE A 79 14.81 0.55 -36.64
N VAL A 80 14.35 0.27 -35.41
CA VAL A 80 13.23 -0.65 -35.17
C VAL A 80 11.94 -0.13 -35.80
N ILE A 81 11.70 1.19 -35.76
CA ILE A 81 10.56 1.82 -36.44
C ILE A 81 10.67 1.66 -37.97
N VAL A 82 11.82 1.98 -38.55
CA VAL A 82 12.01 1.88 -40.00
C VAL A 82 11.88 0.43 -40.45
N LEU A 83 12.48 -0.52 -39.72
CA LEU A 83 12.33 -1.95 -39.97
C LEU A 83 10.87 -2.39 -39.83
N HIS A 84 10.12 -1.81 -38.89
CA HIS A 84 8.70 -2.08 -38.74
C HIS A 84 7.90 -1.62 -39.98
N ILE A 85 8.16 -0.41 -40.48
CA ILE A 85 7.52 0.11 -41.70
C ILE A 85 7.89 -0.77 -42.91
N VAL A 86 9.18 -1.06 -43.11
CA VAL A 86 9.65 -1.86 -44.25
C VAL A 86 9.08 -3.28 -44.22
N THR A 87 9.05 -3.94 -43.06
CA THR A 87 8.47 -5.29 -42.92
C THR A 87 6.96 -5.30 -43.18
N GLN A 88 6.24 -4.24 -42.83
CA GLN A 88 4.83 -4.07 -43.18
C GLN A 88 4.62 -3.94 -44.70
N TRP A 89 5.43 -3.14 -45.39
CA TRP A 89 5.40 -3.01 -46.85
C TRP A 89 5.79 -4.31 -47.57
N LEU A 90 6.71 -5.10 -47.00
CA LEU A 90 7.08 -6.44 -47.47
C LEU A 90 6.08 -7.54 -47.05
N HIS A 91 4.95 -7.18 -46.45
CA HIS A 91 3.89 -8.08 -46.00
C HIS A 91 4.32 -9.17 -44.99
N LYS A 92 5.39 -8.93 -44.21
CA LYS A 92 5.85 -9.81 -43.12
C LYS A 92 5.44 -9.25 -41.76
N GLU A 93 4.67 -10.03 -40.98
CA GLU A 93 4.16 -9.59 -39.67
C GLU A 93 5.06 -10.02 -38.52
N TYR A 94 6.02 -9.16 -38.16
CA TYR A 94 6.83 -9.30 -36.94
C TYR A 94 6.34 -8.34 -35.84
N TYR A 95 6.53 -8.72 -34.57
CA TYR A 95 6.16 -7.93 -33.37
C TYR A 95 7.12 -6.76 -33.07
N LEU A 96 7.60 -6.08 -34.13
CA LEU A 96 8.59 -5.00 -34.02
C LEU A 96 8.02 -3.72 -33.37
N ASN A 97 6.71 -3.52 -33.42
CA ASN A 97 6.04 -2.42 -32.70
C ASN A 97 6.10 -2.59 -31.17
N ILE A 98 6.02 -3.83 -30.66
CA ILE A 98 6.21 -4.12 -29.24
C ILE A 98 7.68 -3.89 -28.86
N ALA A 99 8.62 -4.29 -29.73
CA ALA A 99 10.04 -4.00 -29.53
C ALA A 99 10.31 -2.49 -29.50
N ALA A 100 9.69 -1.69 -30.38
CA ALA A 100 9.80 -0.24 -30.38
C ALA A 100 9.31 0.36 -29.05
N LEU A 101 8.21 -0.15 -28.49
CA LEU A 101 7.66 0.29 -27.20
C LEU A 101 8.60 -0.04 -26.03
N VAL A 102 9.23 -1.22 -26.04
CA VAL A 102 10.22 -1.62 -25.02
C VAL A 102 11.48 -0.75 -25.09
N VAL A 103 12.02 -0.54 -26.30
CA VAL A 103 13.21 0.31 -26.49
C VAL A 103 12.92 1.76 -26.10
N LEU A 104 11.73 2.28 -26.41
CA LEU A 104 11.30 3.61 -25.97
C LEU A 104 11.14 3.70 -24.45
N GLY A 105 10.58 2.67 -23.81
CA GLY A 105 10.49 2.60 -22.35
C GLY A 105 11.87 2.66 -21.67
N LEU A 106 12.85 1.94 -22.23
CA LEU A 106 14.24 2.02 -21.78
C LEU A 106 14.84 3.41 -22.02
N TYR A 107 14.57 4.02 -23.18
CA TYR A 107 14.99 5.39 -23.49
C TYR A 107 14.44 6.41 -22.47
N ILE A 108 13.17 6.31 -22.06
CA ILE A 108 12.56 7.24 -21.08
C ILE A 108 13.23 7.13 -19.70
N VAL A 109 13.47 5.90 -19.23
CA VAL A 109 14.15 5.67 -17.95
C VAL A 109 15.55 6.27 -17.96
N VAL A 110 16.26 6.18 -19.09
CA VAL A 110 17.61 6.76 -19.23
C VAL A 110 17.57 8.27 -19.50
N ASN A 111 16.51 8.80 -20.12
CA ASN A 111 16.37 10.22 -20.49
C ASN A 111 16.40 11.15 -19.26
N GLU A 112 15.82 10.73 -18.14
CA GLU A 112 15.85 11.47 -16.87
C GLU A 112 17.30 11.67 -16.38
N SER A 113 18.13 10.64 -16.49
CA SER A 113 19.54 10.65 -16.10
C SER A 113 20.50 11.24 -17.16
N GLY A 114 20.01 11.53 -18.37
CA GLY A 114 20.81 12.00 -19.50
C GLY A 114 20.49 13.46 -19.87
N PHE A 115 19.88 13.69 -21.04
CA PHE A 115 19.51 15.05 -21.47
C PHE A 115 18.52 15.76 -20.52
N GLY A 116 17.69 15.02 -19.78
CA GLY A 116 16.78 15.58 -18.77
C GLY A 116 17.49 16.29 -17.61
N MET A 117 18.74 15.88 -17.31
CA MET A 117 19.57 16.47 -16.26
C MET A 117 20.39 17.69 -16.75
N LEU A 118 20.65 17.77 -18.07
CA LEU A 118 21.56 18.76 -18.67
C LEU A 118 20.87 19.89 -19.43
N ALA A 119 19.60 19.70 -19.81
CA ALA A 119 18.82 20.72 -20.49
C ALA A 119 18.31 21.78 -19.49
N ASP A 120 18.33 23.05 -19.91
CA ASP A 120 17.83 24.17 -19.09
C ASP A 120 16.33 24.05 -18.77
N ASN A 121 15.59 23.30 -19.60
CA ASN A 121 14.18 22.98 -19.40
C ASN A 121 13.99 21.46 -19.44
N SER A 122 14.23 20.82 -18.29
CA SER A 122 14.10 19.37 -18.08
C SER A 122 12.67 18.89 -18.35
N THR A 123 11.66 19.69 -17.97
CA THR A 123 10.24 19.42 -18.17
C THR A 123 9.92 19.27 -19.65
N LYS A 124 10.42 20.17 -20.51
CA LYS A 124 10.24 20.08 -21.97
C LYS A 124 10.86 18.80 -22.53
N THR A 125 12.06 18.43 -22.06
CA THR A 125 12.82 17.25 -22.52
C THR A 125 12.17 15.92 -22.12
N ILE A 126 11.59 15.86 -20.92
CA ILE A 126 10.86 14.69 -20.41
C ILE A 126 9.50 14.56 -21.10
N LEU A 127 8.78 15.68 -21.25
CA LEU A 127 7.44 15.72 -21.85
C LEU A 127 7.43 15.16 -23.28
N ILE A 128 8.48 15.40 -24.08
CA ILE A 128 8.58 14.88 -25.46
C ILE A 128 8.63 13.35 -25.48
N SER A 129 9.41 12.76 -24.56
CA SER A 129 9.53 11.31 -24.48
C SER A 129 8.20 10.65 -24.09
N ALA A 130 7.40 11.33 -23.26
CA ALA A 130 6.02 10.95 -22.95
C ALA A 130 5.08 11.13 -24.15
N ILE A 131 5.21 12.22 -24.92
CA ILE A 131 4.42 12.43 -26.15
C ILE A 131 4.71 11.32 -27.18
N ILE A 132 5.98 11.00 -27.44
CA ILE A 132 6.35 9.91 -28.35
C ILE A 132 5.77 8.58 -27.85
N MET A 133 5.78 8.33 -26.54
CA MET A 133 5.17 7.13 -25.95
C MET A 133 3.66 7.07 -26.18
N ILE A 134 2.96 8.20 -26.04
CA ILE A 134 1.52 8.29 -26.33
C ILE A 134 1.27 7.95 -27.80
N PHE A 135 2.07 8.47 -28.74
CA PHE A 135 1.91 8.16 -30.17
C PHE A 135 2.19 6.68 -30.50
N VAL A 136 3.23 6.08 -29.92
CA VAL A 136 3.53 4.64 -30.11
C VAL A 136 2.44 3.77 -29.48
N MET A 137 1.96 4.11 -28.27
CA MET A 137 0.85 3.41 -27.64
C MET A 137 -0.44 3.55 -28.43
N ALA A 138 -0.73 4.75 -28.94
CA ALA A 138 -1.88 5.00 -29.79
C ALA A 138 -1.79 4.18 -31.07
N GLU A 139 -0.63 4.06 -31.72
CA GLU A 139 -0.45 3.19 -32.89
C GLU A 139 -0.70 1.72 -32.55
N VAL A 140 -0.13 1.21 -31.45
CA VAL A 140 -0.33 -0.18 -31.01
C VAL A 140 -1.81 -0.45 -30.69
N LEU A 141 -2.49 0.50 -30.06
CA LEU A 141 -3.90 0.42 -29.73
C LEU A 141 -4.78 0.54 -30.98
N ILE A 142 -4.53 1.49 -31.87
CA ILE A 142 -5.26 1.68 -33.12
C ILE A 142 -5.07 0.47 -34.03
N ARG A 143 -3.86 -0.10 -34.11
CA ARG A 143 -3.58 -1.31 -34.88
C ARG A 143 -4.30 -2.52 -34.31
N LYS A 144 -4.26 -2.70 -32.99
CA LYS A 144 -4.99 -3.78 -32.29
C LYS A 144 -6.50 -3.57 -32.38
N MET A 145 -6.96 -2.32 -32.32
CA MET A 145 -8.35 -1.95 -32.57
C MET A 145 -8.71 -2.28 -33.99
N LEU A 146 -7.94 -1.92 -35.02
CA LEU A 146 -8.20 -2.26 -36.43
C LEU A 146 -8.21 -3.78 -36.69
N ASP A 147 -7.32 -4.53 -36.04
CA ASP A 147 -7.29 -6.00 -36.09
C ASP A 147 -8.56 -6.59 -35.46
N VAL A 148 -8.94 -6.09 -34.28
CA VAL A 148 -10.20 -6.45 -33.61
C VAL A 148 -11.41 -5.90 -34.36
N TRP A 149 -11.30 -4.77 -35.06
CA TRP A 149 -12.41 -4.06 -35.66
C TRP A 149 -12.83 -4.73 -36.95
N LYS A 150 -11.98 -5.42 -37.71
CA LYS A 150 -12.49 -6.22 -38.84
C LYS A 150 -13.06 -7.56 -38.38
N ASP A 151 -12.38 -8.24 -37.45
CA ASP A 151 -12.90 -9.48 -36.85
C ASP A 151 -14.14 -9.23 -35.99
N ALA A 152 -14.35 -8.01 -35.50
CA ALA A 152 -15.57 -7.60 -34.82
C ALA A 152 -16.56 -6.89 -35.75
N LYS A 153 -16.16 -6.29 -36.87
CA LYS A 153 -17.10 -5.60 -37.79
C LYS A 153 -17.65 -6.54 -38.84
N GLU A 154 -16.90 -7.48 -39.42
CA GLU A 154 -17.52 -8.50 -40.27
C GLU A 154 -18.33 -9.47 -39.40
N SER A 155 -17.79 -9.91 -38.26
CA SER A 155 -18.53 -10.76 -37.34
C SER A 155 -19.69 -10.04 -36.71
N ALA A 156 -19.60 -8.75 -36.32
CA ALA A 156 -20.70 -8.00 -35.71
C ALA A 156 -21.50 -7.12 -36.68
N GLU A 157 -21.17 -6.97 -37.97
CA GLU A 157 -22.15 -6.53 -38.98
C GLU A 157 -23.00 -7.74 -39.36
N ILE A 158 -22.40 -8.92 -39.58
CA ILE A 158 -23.19 -10.15 -39.78
C ILE A 158 -23.95 -10.54 -38.48
N PHE A 159 -23.31 -10.42 -37.30
CA PHE A 159 -24.00 -10.65 -36.02
C PHE A 159 -24.97 -9.53 -35.69
N ALA A 160 -24.68 -8.24 -35.94
CA ALA A 160 -25.58 -7.14 -35.56
C ALA A 160 -26.59 -6.79 -36.63
N GLU A 161 -26.45 -7.19 -37.90
CA GLU A 161 -27.56 -7.26 -38.85
C GLU A 161 -28.43 -8.45 -38.49
N LYS A 162 -27.89 -9.65 -38.22
CA LYS A 162 -28.70 -10.73 -37.62
C LYS A 162 -29.31 -10.36 -36.27
N GLU A 163 -28.59 -9.66 -35.38
CA GLU A 163 -29.12 -9.22 -34.08
C GLU A 163 -30.05 -8.02 -34.25
N ARG A 164 -29.89 -7.16 -35.27
CA ARG A 164 -30.82 -6.04 -35.52
C ARG A 164 -32.06 -6.56 -36.20
N GLU A 165 -31.96 -7.46 -37.17
CA GLU A 165 -33.08 -8.18 -37.75
C GLU A 165 -33.76 -9.06 -36.72
N GLU A 166 -33.03 -9.82 -35.88
CA GLU A 166 -33.62 -10.55 -34.73
C GLU A 166 -34.16 -9.58 -33.67
N LYS A 167 -33.52 -8.43 -33.36
CA LYS A 167 -34.04 -7.43 -32.40
C LYS A 167 -35.19 -6.62 -32.97
N GLU A 168 -35.28 -6.42 -34.28
CA GLU A 168 -36.35 -5.71 -34.97
C GLU A 168 -37.52 -6.65 -35.23
N GLU A 169 -37.28 -7.91 -35.59
CA GLU A 169 -38.28 -8.98 -35.54
C GLU A 169 -38.74 -9.24 -34.11
N GLU A 170 -37.87 -9.31 -33.11
CA GLU A 170 -38.25 -9.37 -31.69
C GLU A 170 -39.05 -8.13 -31.31
N ARG A 171 -38.62 -6.92 -31.69
CA ARG A 171 -39.36 -5.70 -31.41
C ARG A 171 -40.71 -5.69 -32.09
N ARG A 172 -40.85 -6.21 -33.32
CA ARG A 172 -42.12 -6.31 -34.07
C ARG A 172 -43.03 -7.42 -33.51
N ARG A 173 -42.48 -8.61 -33.22
CA ARG A 173 -43.21 -9.78 -32.67
C ARG A 173 -43.60 -9.60 -31.20
N LEU A 174 -42.81 -8.87 -30.41
CA LEU A 174 -43.07 -8.56 -28.98
C LEU A 174 -43.62 -7.14 -28.77
N TYR A 175 -44.01 -6.43 -29.84
CA TYR A 175 -44.63 -5.11 -29.72
C TYR A 175 -46.03 -5.23 -29.16
N PHE A 176 -46.16 -5.09 -27.84
CA PHE A 176 -47.45 -4.95 -27.18
C PHE A 176 -47.66 -3.47 -26.82
N PRO A 177 -48.65 -2.78 -27.40
CA PRO A 177 -48.97 -1.41 -27.02
C PRO A 177 -49.66 -1.42 -25.65
N GLY A 178 -48.97 -0.91 -24.61
CA GLY A 178 -49.56 -0.76 -23.27
C GLY A 178 -48.57 -0.82 -22.10
N ASN A 179 -49.04 -0.39 -20.93
CA ASN A 179 -48.40 -0.64 -19.65
C ASN A 179 -48.77 -2.05 -19.15
N TYR A 180 -47.87 -2.70 -18.41
CA TYR A 180 -48.19 -3.97 -17.78
C TYR A 180 -49.36 -3.80 -16.78
N THR A 181 -50.27 -4.78 -16.73
CA THR A 181 -51.40 -4.76 -15.81
C THR A 181 -50.95 -4.85 -14.35
N LYS A 182 -51.81 -4.45 -13.40
CA LYS A 182 -51.51 -4.52 -11.96
C LYS A 182 -51.15 -5.94 -11.49
N LEU A 183 -51.73 -6.97 -12.12
CA LEU A 183 -51.46 -8.39 -11.87
C LEU A 183 -50.00 -8.76 -12.14
N PHE A 184 -49.37 -8.18 -13.17
CA PHE A 184 -47.96 -8.41 -13.47
C PHE A 184 -47.06 -7.92 -12.33
N TYR A 185 -47.30 -6.71 -11.82
CA TYR A 185 -46.54 -6.17 -10.69
C TYR A 185 -46.79 -6.95 -9.40
N GLN A 186 -48.02 -7.45 -9.18
CA GLN A 186 -48.32 -8.36 -8.07
C GLN A 186 -47.55 -9.67 -8.17
N MET A 187 -47.45 -10.26 -9.38
CA MET A 187 -46.67 -11.48 -9.62
C MET A 187 -45.18 -11.25 -9.37
N VAL A 188 -44.61 -10.14 -9.89
CA VAL A 188 -43.21 -9.76 -9.63
C VAL A 188 -42.95 -9.60 -8.13
N TRP A 189 -43.87 -8.94 -7.41
CA TRP A 189 -43.78 -8.78 -5.96
C TRP A 189 -43.87 -10.13 -5.21
N HIS A 190 -44.77 -11.02 -5.63
CA HIS A 190 -44.89 -12.35 -5.03
C HIS A 190 -43.64 -13.19 -5.23
N ASN A 191 -43.05 -13.12 -6.43
CA ASN A 191 -41.80 -13.80 -6.75
C ASN A 191 -40.63 -13.26 -5.91
N PHE A 192 -40.53 -11.93 -5.82
CA PHE A 192 -39.54 -11.26 -4.95
C PHE A 192 -39.69 -11.66 -3.47
N LYS A 193 -40.92 -11.78 -2.97
CA LYS A 193 -41.19 -12.24 -1.60
C LYS A 193 -40.81 -13.72 -1.41
N TYR A 194 -41.08 -14.58 -2.39
CA TYR A 194 -40.74 -16.00 -2.34
C TYR A 194 -39.23 -16.23 -2.31
N ASP A 195 -38.50 -15.51 -3.17
CA ASP A 195 -37.05 -15.61 -3.31
C ASP A 195 -36.29 -14.78 -2.26
N TRP A 196 -36.96 -14.05 -1.37
CA TRP A 196 -36.35 -13.09 -0.42
C TRP A 196 -35.18 -13.67 0.39
N LYS A 197 -35.20 -14.98 0.68
CA LYS A 197 -34.09 -15.70 1.36
C LYS A 197 -32.77 -15.65 0.58
N ASP A 198 -32.85 -15.56 -0.73
CA ASP A 198 -31.70 -15.50 -1.63
C ASP A 198 -31.23 -14.06 -1.88
N TYR A 199 -32.16 -13.10 -1.86
CA TYR A 199 -31.86 -11.66 -1.73
C TYR A 199 -31.21 -11.33 -0.38
N GLY A 200 -31.46 -12.16 0.64
CA GLY A 200 -30.90 -12.03 1.99
C GLY A 200 -29.36 -11.94 2.02
N LEU A 201 -28.63 -12.55 1.08
CA LEU A 201 -27.17 -12.40 1.01
C LEU A 201 -26.74 -11.00 0.57
N LEU A 202 -27.42 -10.43 -0.42
CA LEU A 202 -27.14 -9.07 -0.90
C LEU A 202 -27.44 -8.06 0.20
N LEU A 203 -28.58 -8.21 0.89
CA LEU A 203 -28.94 -7.39 2.04
C LEU A 203 -27.94 -7.53 3.19
N PHE A 204 -27.60 -8.76 3.58
CA PHE A 204 -26.65 -9.01 4.67
C PHE A 204 -25.26 -8.45 4.38
N CYS A 205 -24.76 -8.66 3.16
CA CYS A 205 -23.52 -8.05 2.68
C CYS A 205 -23.59 -6.52 2.73
N GLY A 206 -24.65 -5.92 2.19
CA GLY A 206 -24.85 -4.48 2.22
C GLY A 206 -24.89 -3.93 3.64
N VAL A 207 -25.57 -4.61 4.57
CA VAL A 207 -25.64 -4.23 5.99
C VAL A 207 -24.26 -4.27 6.64
N ILE A 208 -23.46 -5.30 6.38
CA ILE A 208 -22.08 -5.40 6.89
C ILE A 208 -21.22 -4.25 6.34
N VAL A 209 -21.23 -4.04 5.03
CA VAL A 209 -20.45 -2.97 4.37
C VAL A 209 -20.85 -1.60 4.90
N SER A 210 -22.16 -1.36 5.05
CA SER A 210 -22.70 -0.12 5.59
C SER A 210 -22.33 0.07 7.06
N ALA A 211 -22.49 -0.96 7.90
CA ALA A 211 -22.14 -0.91 9.32
C ALA A 211 -20.65 -0.63 9.53
N PHE A 212 -19.76 -1.29 8.78
CA PHE A 212 -18.34 -1.05 8.87
C PHE A 212 -17.92 0.32 8.35
N SER A 213 -18.58 0.82 7.30
CA SER A 213 -18.33 2.17 6.79
C SER A 213 -18.72 3.24 7.81
N PHE A 214 -19.90 3.11 8.44
CA PHE A 214 -20.35 4.03 9.47
C PHE A 214 -19.51 3.92 10.76
N ALA A 215 -19.18 2.70 11.19
CA ALA A 215 -18.32 2.51 12.35
C ALA A 215 -16.90 3.05 12.11
N GLY A 216 -16.30 2.79 10.95
CA GLY A 216 -14.97 3.30 10.59
C GLY A 216 -14.90 4.83 10.57
N LEU A 217 -15.88 5.50 9.95
CA LEU A 217 -15.97 6.96 9.94
C LEU A 217 -16.36 7.54 11.31
N GLY A 218 -17.16 6.82 12.09
CA GLY A 218 -17.50 7.17 13.47
C GLY A 218 -16.25 7.18 14.36
N ILE A 219 -15.42 6.14 14.27
CA ILE A 219 -14.12 6.06 14.97
C ILE A 219 -13.25 7.25 14.57
N TYR A 220 -13.15 7.56 13.27
CA TYR A 220 -12.40 8.73 12.80
C TYR A 220 -12.85 10.02 13.48
N GLN A 221 -14.16 10.29 13.47
CA GLN A 221 -14.68 11.56 13.96
C GLN A 221 -14.58 11.67 15.48
N MET A 222 -14.87 10.59 16.22
CA MET A 222 -14.72 10.54 17.67
C MET A 222 -13.30 10.91 18.11
N MET A 223 -12.31 10.53 17.29
CA MET A 223 -10.89 10.74 17.53
C MET A 223 -10.35 12.06 16.98
N ALA A 224 -11.03 12.70 16.03
CA ALA A 224 -10.57 13.94 15.39
C ALA A 224 -10.45 15.15 16.35
N LYS A 225 -11.24 15.22 17.43
CA LYS A 225 -11.14 16.30 18.45
C LYS A 225 -10.21 15.97 19.62
N ALA A 226 -9.81 14.71 19.80
CA ALA A 226 -8.78 14.34 20.78
C ALA A 226 -7.40 14.90 20.38
N HIS A 227 -7.27 15.38 19.14
CA HIS A 227 -6.12 16.12 18.63
C HIS A 227 -6.37 17.63 18.68
N ARG A 228 -5.50 18.37 19.38
CA ARG A 228 -5.32 19.80 19.13
C ARG A 228 -4.76 19.97 17.72
N ALA A 229 -5.33 20.92 16.99
CA ALA A 229 -5.05 21.22 15.58
C ALA A 229 -3.60 21.67 15.27
N GLU A 230 -2.68 21.69 16.24
CA GLU A 230 -1.26 22.04 16.03
C GLU A 230 -0.40 20.82 15.61
N ASN A 231 -0.87 19.59 15.79
CA ASN A 231 -0.11 18.37 15.46
C ASN A 231 -0.64 17.64 14.20
N PHE A 232 -1.06 18.38 13.18
CA PHE A 232 -1.47 17.79 11.89
C PHE A 232 -0.31 17.09 11.15
N LEU A 233 0.92 17.35 11.61
CA LEU A 233 2.15 16.99 10.97
C LEU A 233 3.12 16.23 11.89
N LEU A 234 2.65 15.61 12.97
CA LEU A 234 3.42 14.54 13.60
C LEU A 234 3.55 13.40 12.58
N GLY A 235 4.78 13.02 12.20
CA GLY A 235 5.10 12.17 11.05
C GLY A 235 4.36 10.83 10.85
N GLU A 236 3.47 10.38 11.73
CA GLU A 236 2.44 9.38 11.45
C GLU A 236 1.08 9.87 11.98
N GLY A 237 0.58 10.98 11.44
CA GLY A 237 -0.68 11.56 11.89
C GLY A 237 -1.79 10.49 11.98
N LEU A 238 -2.64 10.61 12.98
CA LEU A 238 -3.84 9.81 13.23
C LEU A 238 -4.63 9.50 11.93
N GLY A 239 -4.67 10.47 11.02
CA GLY A 239 -5.24 10.34 9.68
C GLY A 239 -4.54 9.30 8.79
N ARG A 240 -3.21 9.18 8.82
CA ARG A 240 -2.44 8.14 8.10
C ARG A 240 -2.66 6.76 8.71
N ILE A 241 -2.65 6.62 10.03
CA ILE A 241 -2.95 5.34 10.71
C ILE A 241 -4.34 4.85 10.30
N LEU A 242 -5.31 5.74 10.29
CA LEU A 242 -6.67 5.40 9.87
C LEU A 242 -6.77 5.16 8.36
N LEU A 243 -6.14 5.96 7.50
CA LEU A 243 -6.18 5.79 6.04
C LEU A 243 -5.56 4.45 5.62
N ASN A 244 -4.44 4.08 6.25
CA ASN A 244 -3.80 2.78 6.08
C ASN A 244 -4.70 1.62 6.51
N ALA A 245 -5.59 1.82 7.49
CA ALA A 245 -6.58 0.83 7.90
C ALA A 245 -7.85 0.82 7.02
N MET A 246 -8.31 1.98 6.57
CA MET A 246 -9.54 2.13 5.77
C MET A 246 -9.38 1.61 4.33
N LEU A 247 -8.22 1.78 3.72
CA LEU A 247 -8.00 1.37 2.33
C LEU A 247 -8.16 -0.15 2.15
N PRO A 248 -7.54 -1.03 2.97
CA PRO A 248 -7.79 -2.46 2.90
C PRO A 248 -9.25 -2.85 3.16
N MET A 249 -9.93 -2.17 4.10
CA MET A 249 -11.35 -2.42 4.36
C MET A 249 -12.23 -2.07 3.15
N ALA A 250 -11.98 -0.94 2.49
CA ALA A 250 -12.71 -0.53 1.30
C ALA A 250 -12.50 -1.51 0.14
N VAL A 251 -11.26 -1.96 -0.09
CA VAL A 251 -10.95 -2.98 -1.10
C VAL A 251 -11.67 -4.29 -0.81
N CYS A 252 -11.69 -4.73 0.46
CA CYS A 252 -12.41 -5.93 0.86
C CYS A 252 -13.93 -5.78 0.70
N ALA A 253 -14.49 -4.62 1.05
CA ALA A 253 -15.90 -4.32 0.86
C ALA A 253 -16.30 -4.36 -0.62
N ILE A 254 -15.52 -3.72 -1.51
CA ILE A 254 -15.75 -3.77 -2.96
C ILE A 254 -15.65 -5.20 -3.47
N PHE A 255 -14.61 -5.93 -3.11
CA PHE A 255 -14.42 -7.31 -3.56
C PHE A 255 -15.57 -8.22 -3.14
N LEU A 256 -15.98 -8.13 -1.88
CA LEU A 256 -17.07 -8.91 -1.31
C LEU A 256 -18.41 -8.53 -1.96
N MET A 257 -18.65 -7.23 -2.20
CA MET A 257 -19.85 -6.73 -2.86
C MET A 257 -19.93 -7.15 -4.33
N VAL A 258 -18.84 -7.04 -5.10
CA VAL A 258 -18.75 -7.56 -6.48
C VAL A 258 -19.09 -9.05 -6.51
N PHE A 259 -18.56 -9.81 -5.55
CA PHE A 259 -18.82 -11.24 -5.49
C PHE A 259 -20.30 -11.56 -5.29
N VAL A 260 -20.94 -10.89 -4.33
CA VAL A 260 -22.37 -11.07 -4.03
C VAL A 260 -23.24 -10.61 -5.19
N LEU A 261 -22.89 -9.51 -5.85
CA LEU A 261 -23.60 -9.02 -7.03
C LEU A 261 -23.49 -9.99 -8.22
N VAL A 262 -22.32 -10.59 -8.47
CA VAL A 262 -22.19 -11.63 -9.50
C VAL A 262 -23.06 -12.84 -9.19
N PHE A 263 -23.09 -13.28 -7.93
CA PHE A 263 -23.97 -14.37 -7.49
C PHE A 263 -25.45 -14.00 -7.65
N TYR A 264 -25.82 -12.80 -7.22
CA TYR A 264 -27.14 -12.22 -7.38
C TYR A 264 -27.59 -12.25 -8.83
N MET A 265 -26.78 -11.70 -9.75
CA MET A 265 -27.09 -11.68 -11.18
C MET A 265 -27.26 -13.08 -11.77
N LYS A 266 -26.45 -14.05 -11.33
CA LYS A 266 -26.57 -15.45 -11.78
C LYS A 266 -27.91 -16.06 -11.36
N LYS A 267 -28.30 -15.89 -10.10
CA LYS A 267 -29.56 -16.43 -9.58
C LYS A 267 -30.77 -15.68 -10.14
N TRP A 268 -30.66 -14.37 -10.25
CA TRP A 268 -31.65 -13.52 -10.91
C TRP A 268 -31.94 -14.02 -12.34
N THR A 269 -30.90 -14.34 -13.11
CA THR A 269 -31.06 -14.86 -14.48
C THR A 269 -31.86 -16.17 -14.50
N GLN A 270 -31.74 -17.03 -13.47
CA GLN A 270 -32.49 -18.29 -13.37
C GLN A 270 -33.96 -18.07 -13.01
N ASN A 271 -34.25 -17.14 -12.08
CA ASN A 271 -35.63 -16.91 -11.62
C ASN A 271 -36.42 -16.10 -12.65
N TYR A 272 -35.75 -15.19 -13.37
CA TYR A 272 -36.38 -14.35 -14.38
C TYR A 272 -36.26 -14.91 -15.80
N SER A 273 -35.62 -16.07 -16.00
CA SER A 273 -35.59 -16.72 -17.32
C SER A 273 -37.00 -17.06 -17.81
N VAL A 274 -37.93 -17.38 -16.89
CA VAL A 274 -39.34 -17.64 -17.21
C VAL A 274 -40.01 -16.38 -17.79
N PHE A 275 -39.77 -15.21 -17.19
CA PHE A 275 -40.29 -13.94 -17.72
C PHE A 275 -39.67 -13.59 -19.07
N VAL A 276 -38.37 -13.91 -19.26
CA VAL A 276 -37.69 -13.76 -20.56
C VAL A 276 -38.31 -14.68 -21.61
N THR A 277 -38.61 -15.94 -21.28
CA THR A 277 -39.30 -16.88 -22.19
C THR A 277 -40.74 -16.47 -22.49
N LEU A 278 -41.41 -15.81 -21.54
CA LEU A 278 -42.76 -15.25 -21.71
C LEU A 278 -42.76 -13.92 -22.49
N GLY A 279 -41.61 -13.43 -22.95
CA GLY A 279 -41.52 -12.25 -23.82
C GLY A 279 -41.54 -10.90 -23.08
N ILE A 280 -41.10 -10.82 -21.82
CA ILE A 280 -41.00 -9.54 -21.11
C ILE A 280 -40.06 -8.56 -21.83
N ARG A 281 -40.43 -7.26 -21.86
CA ARG A 281 -39.59 -6.20 -22.44
C ARG A 281 -38.25 -6.10 -21.70
N LYS A 282 -37.14 -6.12 -22.44
CA LYS A 282 -35.78 -5.90 -21.92
C LYS A 282 -35.68 -4.65 -21.02
N LYS A 283 -36.34 -3.54 -21.40
CA LYS A 283 -36.39 -2.31 -20.60
C LYS A 283 -37.06 -2.53 -19.23
N ALA A 284 -38.22 -3.20 -19.20
CA ALA A 284 -38.93 -3.47 -17.94
C ALA A 284 -38.15 -4.44 -17.03
N LEU A 285 -37.48 -5.43 -17.64
CA LEU A 285 -36.60 -6.36 -16.95
C LEU A 285 -35.45 -5.64 -16.22
N TYR A 286 -34.73 -4.75 -16.92
CA TYR A 286 -33.66 -3.94 -16.30
C TYR A 286 -34.19 -2.95 -15.25
N THR A 287 -35.38 -2.38 -15.45
CA THR A 287 -36.00 -1.50 -14.45
C THR A 287 -36.31 -2.25 -13.16
N ILE A 288 -36.81 -3.49 -13.24
CA ILE A 288 -37.07 -4.33 -12.05
C ILE A 288 -35.77 -4.59 -11.29
N ILE A 289 -34.70 -5.01 -11.98
CA ILE A 289 -33.37 -5.22 -11.36
C ILE A 289 -32.88 -3.94 -10.68
N GLY A 290 -32.99 -2.80 -11.37
CA GLY A 290 -32.56 -1.51 -10.85
C GLY A 290 -33.31 -1.15 -9.56
N ILE A 291 -34.63 -1.33 -9.55
CA ILE A 291 -35.46 -1.10 -8.36
C ILE A 291 -35.06 -2.05 -7.22
N GLU A 292 -34.88 -3.34 -7.48
CA GLU A 292 -34.47 -4.32 -6.47
C GLU A 292 -33.13 -3.95 -5.82
N ILE A 293 -32.13 -3.56 -6.61
CA ILE A 293 -30.81 -3.16 -6.11
C ILE A 293 -30.91 -1.85 -5.31
N VAL A 294 -31.72 -0.88 -5.75
CA VAL A 294 -31.94 0.39 -5.04
C VAL A 294 -32.65 0.14 -3.70
N VAL A 295 -33.69 -0.71 -3.67
CA VAL A 295 -34.37 -1.09 -2.44
C VAL A 295 -33.40 -1.82 -1.49
N ALA A 296 -32.61 -2.76 -2.00
CA ALA A 296 -31.62 -3.47 -1.21
C ALA A 296 -30.56 -2.52 -0.63
N PHE A 297 -30.10 -1.55 -1.43
CA PHE A 297 -29.19 -0.49 -1.00
C PHE A 297 -29.81 0.35 0.14
N LEU A 298 -31.04 0.85 -0.03
CA LEU A 298 -31.72 1.65 0.99
C LEU A 298 -31.96 0.88 2.30
N CYS A 299 -32.45 -0.36 2.21
CA CYS A 299 -32.61 -1.23 3.38
C CYS A 299 -31.27 -1.49 4.07
N SER A 300 -30.20 -1.71 3.30
CA SER A 300 -28.87 -1.95 3.82
C SER A 300 -28.26 -0.73 4.52
N LEU A 301 -28.56 0.49 4.04
CA LEU A 301 -28.15 1.73 4.69
C LEU A 301 -28.84 1.93 6.04
N ILE A 302 -30.13 1.64 6.12
CA ILE A 302 -30.90 1.80 7.37
C ILE A 302 -30.44 0.78 8.40
N ALA A 303 -30.47 -0.51 8.05
CA ALA A 303 -30.06 -1.58 8.95
C ALA A 303 -28.57 -1.52 9.29
N GLY A 304 -27.71 -1.20 8.31
CA GLY A 304 -26.28 -0.99 8.51
C GLY A 304 -25.98 0.25 9.36
N GLY A 305 -26.74 1.33 9.22
CA GLY A 305 -26.64 2.51 10.09
C GLY A 305 -26.97 2.20 11.55
N LEU A 306 -28.05 1.45 11.79
CA LEU A 306 -28.43 1.00 13.15
C LEU A 306 -27.36 0.08 13.75
N LEU A 307 -26.88 -0.90 12.98
CA LEU A 307 -25.84 -1.83 13.43
C LEU A 307 -24.50 -1.12 13.65
N GLY A 308 -24.13 -0.18 12.77
CA GLY A 308 -22.95 0.67 12.91
C GLY A 308 -22.99 1.50 14.20
N ASN A 309 -24.15 2.06 14.54
CA ASN A 309 -24.34 2.78 15.81
C ASN A 309 -24.21 1.91 17.04
N MET A 310 -24.71 0.66 16.97
CA MET A 310 -24.51 -0.32 18.04
C MET A 310 -23.01 -0.64 18.23
N ILE A 311 -22.28 -0.86 17.13
CA ILE A 311 -20.81 -1.07 17.17
C ILE A 311 -20.13 0.16 17.80
N MET A 312 -20.50 1.37 17.38
CA MET A 312 -19.94 2.60 17.92
C MET A 312 -20.20 2.79 19.41
N PHE A 313 -21.39 2.42 19.90
CA PHE A 313 -21.72 2.47 21.32
C PHE A 313 -20.84 1.52 22.13
N LEU A 314 -20.66 0.28 21.67
CA LEU A 314 -19.78 -0.69 22.30
C LEU A 314 -18.32 -0.22 22.30
N LEU A 315 -17.83 0.27 21.16
CA LEU A 315 -16.47 0.81 21.04
C LEU A 315 -16.25 2.02 21.96
N ARG A 316 -17.24 2.91 22.06
CA ARG A 316 -17.17 4.06 22.98
C ARG A 316 -17.04 3.62 24.43
N LYS A 317 -17.76 2.57 24.84
CA LYS A 317 -17.65 2.01 26.19
C LYS A 317 -16.26 1.42 26.44
N VAL A 318 -15.71 0.69 25.47
CA VAL A 318 -14.34 0.15 25.54
C VAL A 318 -13.30 1.28 25.61
N ILE A 319 -13.44 2.32 24.78
CA ILE A 319 -12.55 3.49 24.79
C ILE A 319 -12.57 4.19 26.16
N PHE A 320 -13.75 4.47 26.71
CA PHE A 320 -13.87 5.10 28.02
C PHE A 320 -13.27 4.27 29.15
N SER A 321 -13.30 2.95 29.04
CA SER A 321 -12.65 2.06 30.02
C SER A 321 -11.13 2.06 29.92
N MET A 322 -10.57 2.34 28.73
CA MET A 322 -9.13 2.33 28.48
C MET A 322 -8.45 3.70 28.61
N LEU A 323 -9.17 4.80 28.38
CA LEU A 323 -8.63 6.16 28.49
C LEU A 323 -8.69 6.67 29.94
N ALA A 324 -7.62 7.34 30.38
CA ALA A 324 -7.60 8.06 31.65
C ALA A 324 -8.68 9.15 31.68
N LYS A 325 -9.33 9.34 32.85
CA LYS A 325 -10.35 10.38 33.08
C LYS A 325 -9.84 11.75 32.59
N GLY A 326 -10.38 12.28 31.48
CA GLY A 326 -10.02 13.61 30.98
C GLY A 326 -10.19 13.85 29.47
N ILE A 327 -10.29 12.81 28.63
CA ILE A 327 -10.46 13.00 27.17
C ILE A 327 -11.95 13.07 26.82
N VAL A 328 -12.40 14.22 26.33
CA VAL A 328 -13.76 14.42 25.83
C VAL A 328 -13.87 13.87 24.41
N LEU A 329 -14.45 12.67 24.27
CA LEU A 329 -14.77 12.09 22.96
C LEU A 329 -15.82 12.95 22.25
N SER A 330 -15.56 13.27 20.97
CA SER A 330 -16.50 14.05 20.17
C SER A 330 -17.79 13.26 19.93
N LYS A 331 -18.94 13.95 19.88
CA LYS A 331 -20.20 13.34 19.42
C LYS A 331 -20.15 13.19 17.90
N VAL A 332 -20.60 12.03 17.41
CA VAL A 332 -20.75 11.79 15.96
C VAL A 332 -21.77 12.79 15.42
N THR A 333 -21.38 13.55 14.38
CA THR A 333 -22.22 14.58 13.75
C THR A 333 -23.00 13.97 12.59
N TRP A 334 -24.15 14.56 12.24
CA TRP A 334 -24.96 14.16 11.08
C TRP A 334 -24.13 14.08 9.77
N LEU A 335 -23.12 14.95 9.61
CA LEU A 335 -22.19 14.96 8.47
C LEU A 335 -21.45 13.63 8.26
N THR A 336 -21.22 12.86 9.32
CA THR A 336 -20.56 11.54 9.24
C THR A 336 -21.46 10.50 8.61
N TYR A 337 -22.77 10.58 8.84
CA TYR A 337 -23.74 9.72 8.15
C TYR A 337 -23.81 10.09 6.66
N VAL A 338 -23.77 11.37 6.30
CA VAL A 338 -23.70 11.79 4.89
C VAL A 338 -22.45 11.23 4.21
N LYS A 339 -21.27 11.40 4.84
CA LYS A 339 -20.01 10.85 4.32
C LYS A 339 -20.06 9.33 4.22
N GLY A 340 -20.61 8.64 5.21
CA GLY A 340 -20.77 7.19 5.19
C GLY A 340 -21.69 6.72 4.07
N THR A 341 -22.82 7.39 3.85
CA THR A 341 -23.73 7.09 2.74
C THR A 341 -23.04 7.27 1.39
N LEU A 342 -22.24 8.33 1.21
CA LEU A 342 -21.45 8.53 -0.02
C LEU A 342 -20.42 7.42 -0.25
N VAL A 343 -19.76 6.95 0.81
CA VAL A 343 -18.79 5.83 0.73
C VAL A 343 -19.50 4.54 0.32
N VAL A 344 -20.63 4.19 0.96
CA VAL A 344 -21.39 2.98 0.62
C VAL A 344 -21.94 3.07 -0.81
N LEU A 345 -22.41 4.25 -1.23
CA LEU A 345 -22.84 4.50 -2.60
C LEU A 345 -21.70 4.27 -3.60
N ALA A 346 -20.50 4.81 -3.32
CA ALA A 346 -19.33 4.59 -4.16
C ALA A 346 -18.95 3.10 -4.25
N VAL A 347 -19.00 2.36 -3.13
CA VAL A 347 -18.77 0.91 -3.12
C VAL A 347 -19.79 0.19 -4.01
N TYR A 348 -21.08 0.52 -3.92
CA TYR A 348 -22.12 -0.06 -4.77
C TYR A 348 -21.89 0.26 -6.25
N ILE A 349 -21.61 1.51 -6.61
CA ILE A 349 -21.38 1.93 -8.00
C ILE A 349 -20.17 1.19 -8.59
N ILE A 350 -19.03 1.21 -7.91
CA ILE A 350 -17.81 0.51 -8.36
C ILE A 350 -18.09 -0.98 -8.49
N SER A 351 -18.83 -1.57 -7.54
CA SER A 351 -19.14 -2.99 -7.56
C SER A 351 -20.10 -3.37 -8.70
N LEU A 352 -21.08 -2.50 -9.02
CA LEU A 352 -21.98 -2.70 -10.16
C LEU A 352 -21.24 -2.56 -11.50
N MET A 353 -20.32 -1.60 -11.63
CA MET A 353 -19.47 -1.46 -12.81
C MET A 353 -18.63 -2.73 -13.03
N ALA A 354 -17.93 -3.17 -12.00
CA ALA A 354 -17.13 -4.41 -12.07
C ALA A 354 -18.01 -5.64 -12.34
N THR A 355 -19.20 -5.72 -11.75
CA THR A 355 -20.15 -6.82 -12.00
C THR A 355 -20.63 -6.80 -13.45
N ARG A 356 -20.95 -5.62 -14.00
CA ARG A 356 -21.37 -5.47 -15.39
C ARG A 356 -20.29 -6.00 -16.34
N ASP A 357 -19.03 -5.63 -16.13
CA ASP A 357 -17.92 -6.10 -16.97
C ASP A 357 -17.71 -7.61 -16.84
N ILE A 358 -17.83 -8.16 -15.62
CA ILE A 358 -17.74 -9.60 -15.41
C ILE A 358 -18.90 -10.34 -16.10
N VAL A 359 -20.13 -9.82 -15.99
CA VAL A 359 -21.35 -10.48 -16.48
C VAL A 359 -21.55 -10.26 -17.99
N SER A 360 -21.10 -9.15 -18.57
CA SER A 360 -21.12 -8.93 -20.02
C SER A 360 -20.23 -9.92 -20.77
N ASP A 361 -19.09 -10.30 -20.17
CA ASP A 361 -18.25 -11.40 -20.65
C ASP A 361 -18.98 -12.76 -20.62
N PHE A 362 -19.99 -12.91 -19.76
CA PHE A 362 -20.86 -14.08 -19.65
C PHE A 362 -22.24 -13.81 -20.28
N ASN A 363 -22.33 -13.65 -21.62
CA ASN A 363 -23.58 -13.51 -22.38
C ASN A 363 -24.81 -14.09 -21.63
N LEU A 364 -25.59 -13.23 -20.95
CA LEU A 364 -26.61 -13.60 -19.96
C LEU A 364 -27.64 -14.60 -20.49
N VAL A 365 -27.96 -14.51 -21.78
CA VAL A 365 -28.92 -15.39 -22.48
C VAL A 365 -28.32 -16.75 -22.84
N ARG A 366 -27.00 -16.85 -23.09
CA ARG A 366 -26.30 -18.14 -23.32
C ARG A 366 -25.78 -18.76 -22.03
N ALA A 367 -25.64 -17.99 -20.95
CA ALA A 367 -25.13 -18.46 -19.66
C ALA A 367 -26.10 -19.41 -18.94
N SER A 368 -27.41 -19.26 -19.13
CA SER A 368 -28.41 -20.23 -18.64
C SER A 368 -28.37 -21.56 -19.40
N ILE A 369 -28.03 -21.52 -20.70
CA ILE A 369 -27.98 -22.68 -21.60
C ILE A 369 -26.65 -23.44 -21.46
N ARG A 370 -25.54 -22.73 -21.23
CA ARG A 370 -24.20 -23.32 -21.13
C ARG A 370 -23.89 -23.78 -19.70
N ASN A 371 -24.77 -24.60 -19.15
CA ASN A 371 -24.43 -25.39 -17.98
C ASN A 371 -23.26 -26.29 -18.38
N ILE A 372 -22.14 -26.11 -17.69
CA ILE A 372 -20.97 -26.99 -17.73
C ILE A 372 -19.97 -26.72 -18.90
N ALA A 373 -19.52 -25.45 -19.09
CA ALA A 373 -18.25 -25.19 -19.80
C ALA A 373 -17.00 -25.33 -18.89
N LYS A 374 -16.17 -26.36 -19.13
CA LYS A 374 -14.93 -26.62 -18.38
C LYS A 374 -13.98 -25.42 -18.46
N GLU A 375 -13.50 -24.94 -17.31
CA GLU A 375 -12.53 -23.84 -17.29
C GLU A 375 -11.19 -24.29 -17.89
N HIS A 376 -10.58 -23.44 -18.71
CA HIS A 376 -9.29 -23.75 -19.34
C HIS A 376 -8.16 -23.81 -18.29
N MET A 377 -7.53 -24.98 -18.18
CA MET A 377 -6.34 -25.18 -17.34
C MET A 377 -5.08 -24.71 -18.09
N PRO A 378 -4.12 -24.05 -17.42
CA PRO A 378 -2.88 -23.61 -18.07
C PRO A 378 -2.02 -24.81 -18.50
N GLN A 379 -1.75 -24.92 -19.80
CA GLN A 379 -1.00 -26.06 -20.39
C GLN A 379 0.44 -25.71 -20.77
N ARG A 380 0.65 -24.58 -21.47
CA ARG A 380 1.98 -24.16 -21.96
C ARG A 380 2.70 -23.27 -20.94
N ARG A 381 4.05 -23.32 -20.95
CA ARG A 381 4.95 -22.48 -20.14
C ARG A 381 4.73 -22.53 -18.62
N THR A 382 4.17 -23.60 -18.07
CA THR A 382 3.89 -23.72 -16.63
C THR A 382 5.15 -23.58 -15.77
N LYS A 383 6.27 -24.19 -16.19
CA LYS A 383 7.55 -24.06 -15.46
C LYS A 383 8.00 -22.60 -15.35
N LEU A 384 7.88 -21.83 -16.43
CA LEU A 384 8.24 -20.40 -16.48
C LEU A 384 7.43 -19.55 -15.48
N PHE A 385 6.12 -19.79 -15.39
CA PHE A 385 5.28 -19.04 -14.46
C PHE A 385 5.49 -19.46 -12.99
N ILE A 386 5.82 -20.74 -12.74
CA ILE A 386 6.21 -21.19 -11.40
C ILE A 386 7.53 -20.50 -10.99
N THR A 387 8.54 -20.50 -11.87
CA THR A 387 9.82 -19.83 -11.58
C THR A 387 9.64 -18.33 -11.37
N ALA A 388 8.81 -17.66 -12.20
CA ALA A 388 8.49 -16.25 -12.02
C ALA A 388 7.79 -16.00 -10.67
N GLY A 389 6.83 -16.85 -10.28
CA GLY A 389 6.16 -16.76 -8.98
C GLY A 389 7.13 -16.89 -7.79
N ILE A 390 8.06 -17.85 -7.85
CA ILE A 390 9.10 -18.02 -6.81
C ILE A 390 10.00 -16.79 -6.73
N ILE A 391 10.48 -16.28 -7.88
CA ILE A 391 11.36 -15.11 -7.94
C ILE A 391 10.67 -13.88 -7.34
N ILE A 392 9.41 -13.63 -7.69
CA ILE A 392 8.62 -12.51 -7.15
C ILE A 392 8.47 -12.65 -5.63
N CYS A 393 8.14 -13.85 -5.12
CA CYS A 393 8.04 -14.09 -3.69
C CYS A 393 9.38 -13.86 -2.97
N MET A 394 10.50 -14.33 -3.53
CA MET A 394 11.84 -14.17 -2.96
C MET A 394 12.27 -12.69 -2.93
N ILE A 395 12.04 -11.95 -4.01
CA ILE A 395 12.32 -10.50 -4.06
C ILE A 395 11.46 -9.77 -3.02
N ALA A 396 10.16 -10.08 -2.94
CA ALA A 396 9.27 -9.45 -1.98
C ALA A 396 9.71 -9.70 -0.53
N ILE A 397 10.11 -10.92 -0.16
CA ILE A 397 10.62 -11.25 1.18
C ILE A 397 11.96 -10.54 1.45
N PHE A 398 12.88 -10.56 0.48
CA PHE A 398 14.19 -9.95 0.63
C PHE A 398 14.11 -8.42 0.79
N GLU A 399 13.23 -7.77 0.03
CA GLU A 399 12.95 -6.35 0.16
C GLU A 399 12.20 -6.04 1.47
N TYR A 400 11.24 -6.87 1.87
CA TYR A 400 10.48 -6.68 3.11
C TYR A 400 11.34 -6.80 4.38
N ARG A 401 12.43 -7.57 4.34
CA ARG A 401 13.39 -7.66 5.45
C ARG A 401 14.14 -6.35 5.70
N GLN A 402 14.20 -5.44 4.72
CA GLN A 402 15.01 -4.24 4.80
C GLN A 402 14.31 -3.16 5.63
N LEU A 403 15.03 -2.49 6.52
CA LEU A 403 14.54 -1.41 7.39
C LEU A 403 13.85 -0.24 6.65
N ARG A 404 14.12 -0.10 5.35
CA ARG A 404 13.52 0.91 4.48
C ARG A 404 12.13 0.48 3.99
N ASN A 405 11.99 -0.78 3.60
CA ASN A 405 10.81 -1.25 2.87
C ASN A 405 9.94 -2.22 3.69
N HIS A 406 10.30 -2.51 4.95
CA HIS A 406 9.53 -3.40 5.82
C HIS A 406 8.15 -2.81 6.14
N GLU A 407 7.20 -3.69 6.41
CA GLU A 407 5.79 -3.33 6.65
C GLU A 407 5.11 -2.60 5.48
N SER A 408 5.72 -2.58 4.28
CA SER A 408 5.12 -2.04 3.06
C SER A 408 3.99 -2.92 2.53
N MET A 409 2.79 -2.34 2.36
CA MET A 409 1.66 -3.02 1.72
C MET A 409 1.94 -3.40 0.27
N TYR A 410 2.74 -2.61 -0.46
CA TYR A 410 3.06 -2.88 -1.86
C TYR A 410 3.82 -4.19 -2.04
N LEU A 411 4.78 -4.47 -1.15
CA LEU A 411 5.53 -5.73 -1.15
C LEU A 411 4.64 -6.92 -0.78
N LEU A 412 3.69 -6.72 0.15
CA LEU A 412 2.68 -7.74 0.48
C LEU A 412 1.80 -8.06 -0.74
N PHE A 413 1.38 -7.06 -1.51
CA PHE A 413 0.61 -7.26 -2.75
C PHE A 413 1.44 -7.95 -3.84
N ALA A 414 2.70 -7.57 -4.02
CA ALA A 414 3.61 -8.25 -4.94
C ALA A 414 3.79 -9.74 -4.54
N PHE A 415 3.91 -10.01 -3.24
CA PHE A 415 3.98 -11.36 -2.70
C PHE A 415 2.69 -12.16 -2.97
N PHE A 416 1.51 -11.56 -2.79
CA PHE A 416 0.24 -12.20 -3.13
C PHE A 416 0.09 -12.49 -4.63
N ALA A 417 0.61 -11.61 -5.50
CA ALA A 417 0.67 -11.88 -6.94
C ALA A 417 1.57 -13.09 -7.24
N GLY A 418 2.70 -13.22 -6.56
CA GLY A 418 3.57 -14.41 -6.61
C GLY A 418 2.84 -15.68 -6.15
N ILE A 419 2.15 -15.64 -4.99
CA ILE A 419 1.33 -16.75 -4.48
C ILE A 419 0.24 -17.14 -5.47
N PHE A 420 -0.43 -16.19 -6.12
CA PHE A 420 -1.45 -16.51 -7.12
C PHE A 420 -0.89 -17.34 -8.28
N LEU A 421 0.30 -16.99 -8.78
CA LEU A 421 0.98 -17.76 -9.81
C LEU A 421 1.31 -19.17 -9.29
N LEU A 422 1.81 -19.29 -8.06
CA LEU A 422 2.12 -20.58 -7.45
C LEU A 422 0.87 -21.45 -7.32
N ILE A 423 -0.21 -20.97 -6.69
CA ILE A 423 -1.47 -21.70 -6.53
C ILE A 423 -1.99 -22.18 -7.90
N ARG A 424 -2.00 -21.29 -8.91
CA ARG A 424 -2.54 -21.60 -10.23
C ARG A 424 -1.70 -22.62 -11.00
N PHE A 425 -0.39 -22.39 -11.10
CA PHE A 425 0.47 -23.17 -11.99
C PHE A 425 1.05 -24.42 -11.31
N VAL A 426 1.33 -24.40 -10.01
CA VAL A 426 1.70 -25.61 -9.24
C VAL A 426 0.50 -26.54 -9.17
N GLY A 427 -0.70 -26.03 -8.86
CA GLY A 427 -1.93 -26.82 -8.88
C GLY A 427 -2.19 -27.49 -10.23
N ALA A 428 -2.03 -26.76 -11.34
CA ALA A 428 -2.17 -27.30 -12.69
C ALA A 428 -1.07 -28.32 -13.06
N GLY A 429 0.16 -28.14 -12.56
CA GLY A 429 1.25 -29.11 -12.69
C GLY A 429 0.97 -30.41 -11.95
N TYR A 430 0.55 -30.31 -10.69
CA TYR A 430 0.18 -31.43 -9.84
C TYR A 430 -0.96 -32.26 -10.42
N LEU A 431 -2.05 -31.59 -10.83
CA LEU A 431 -3.23 -32.26 -11.43
C LEU A 431 -2.89 -32.99 -12.75
N ARG A 432 -1.94 -32.49 -13.54
CA ARG A 432 -1.45 -33.16 -14.75
C ARG A 432 -0.58 -34.36 -14.45
N ARG A 433 0.29 -34.28 -13.43
CA ARG A 433 1.09 -35.43 -13.00
C ARG A 433 0.19 -36.54 -12.45
N ALA A 434 -0.81 -36.17 -11.66
CA ALA A 434 -1.81 -37.09 -11.14
C ALA A 434 -2.65 -37.78 -12.23
N LYS A 435 -2.81 -37.17 -13.41
CA LYS A 435 -3.48 -37.82 -14.56
C LYS A 435 -2.65 -38.93 -15.20
N LYS A 436 -1.32 -38.89 -15.05
CA LYS A 436 -0.41 -39.88 -15.62
C LYS A 436 -0.17 -41.07 -14.70
N THR A 437 -0.59 -40.98 -13.45
CA THR A 437 -0.42 -42.04 -12.44
C THR A 437 -1.62 -42.99 -12.42
N PRO A 438 -1.44 -44.30 -12.13
CA PRO A 438 -2.53 -45.27 -12.04
C PRO A 438 -3.57 -44.91 -10.97
N ALA A 439 -3.19 -44.12 -9.97
CA ALA A 439 -4.09 -43.59 -8.94
C ALA A 439 -5.09 -42.50 -9.44
N TYR A 440 -5.08 -42.15 -10.73
CA TYR A 440 -5.97 -41.13 -11.30
C TYR A 440 -7.46 -41.50 -11.16
N LEU A 441 -7.85 -42.67 -11.68
CA LEU A 441 -9.24 -43.13 -11.72
C LEU A 441 -9.86 -43.22 -10.31
N PRO A 442 -9.20 -43.85 -9.31
CA PRO A 442 -9.72 -43.89 -7.93
C PRO A 442 -9.91 -42.51 -7.29
N GLN A 443 -9.09 -41.52 -7.66
CA GLN A 443 -9.12 -40.19 -7.07
C GLN A 443 -9.88 -39.15 -7.90
N MET A 444 -10.39 -39.52 -9.07
CA MET A 444 -11.02 -38.60 -10.02
C MET A 444 -12.23 -37.90 -9.40
N LEU A 445 -13.11 -38.64 -8.73
CA LEU A 445 -14.29 -38.10 -8.04
C LEU A 445 -13.91 -37.12 -6.93
N ASN A 446 -12.87 -37.44 -6.14
CA ASN A 446 -12.38 -36.56 -5.07
C ASN A 446 -11.84 -35.23 -5.61
N ARG A 447 -11.20 -35.24 -6.79
CA ARG A 447 -10.49 -34.09 -7.37
C ARG A 447 -11.25 -33.40 -8.51
N ASN A 448 -12.47 -33.84 -8.83
CA ASN A 448 -13.20 -33.40 -10.01
C ASN A 448 -13.38 -31.86 -10.06
N HIS A 449 -13.72 -31.26 -8.93
CA HIS A 449 -13.92 -29.82 -8.83
C HIS A 449 -12.66 -29.01 -9.20
N LEU A 450 -11.45 -29.53 -8.88
CA LEU A 450 -10.17 -28.89 -9.21
C LEU A 450 -9.86 -28.94 -10.71
N TYR A 451 -10.28 -30.00 -11.39
CA TYR A 451 -10.09 -30.17 -12.84
C TYR A 451 -11.05 -29.30 -13.65
N TYR A 452 -12.24 -29.05 -13.11
CA TYR A 452 -13.34 -28.44 -13.85
C TYR A 452 -13.45 -26.93 -13.59
N LYS A 453 -13.18 -26.48 -12.35
CA LYS A 453 -13.21 -25.06 -11.93
C LYS A 453 -11.84 -24.56 -11.42
N SER A 454 -10.77 -24.85 -12.17
CA SER A 454 -9.39 -24.55 -11.74
C SER A 454 -9.14 -23.05 -11.51
N LYS A 455 -9.63 -22.17 -12.39
CA LYS A 455 -9.41 -20.72 -12.30
C LYS A 455 -10.21 -20.13 -11.14
N THR A 456 -11.46 -20.53 -11.00
CA THR A 456 -12.33 -20.07 -9.92
C THR A 456 -11.81 -20.56 -8.57
N THR A 457 -11.43 -21.85 -8.45
CA THR A 457 -10.80 -22.41 -7.24
C THR A 457 -9.56 -21.62 -6.83
N ALA A 458 -8.63 -21.35 -7.75
CA ALA A 458 -7.41 -20.61 -7.44
C ALA A 458 -7.70 -19.19 -6.93
N ARG A 459 -8.68 -18.48 -7.53
CA ARG A 459 -9.09 -17.14 -7.08
C ARG A 459 -9.64 -17.15 -5.66
N TYR A 460 -10.47 -18.14 -5.31
CA TYR A 460 -11.02 -18.26 -3.96
C TYR A 460 -9.96 -18.61 -2.92
N VAL A 461 -9.07 -19.56 -3.23
CA VAL A 461 -7.96 -19.91 -2.33
C VAL A 461 -7.08 -18.69 -2.09
N LEU A 462 -6.77 -17.92 -3.15
CA LEU A 462 -6.02 -16.68 -3.03
C LEU A 462 -6.77 -15.65 -2.15
N ALA A 463 -8.04 -15.38 -2.44
CA ALA A 463 -8.81 -14.37 -1.69
C ALA A 463 -8.89 -14.69 -0.19
N LEU A 464 -9.13 -15.96 0.16
CA LEU A 464 -9.09 -16.41 1.55
C LEU A 464 -7.68 -16.29 2.15
N THR A 465 -6.64 -16.65 1.41
CA THR A 465 -5.25 -16.50 1.87
C THR A 465 -4.91 -15.03 2.13
N ILE A 466 -5.34 -14.11 1.26
CA ILE A 466 -5.11 -12.67 1.44
C ILE A 466 -5.80 -12.18 2.73
N LEU A 467 -7.09 -12.49 2.91
CA LEU A 467 -7.83 -12.08 4.10
C LEU A 467 -7.22 -12.66 5.38
N ASN A 468 -6.87 -13.95 5.37
CA ASN A 468 -6.31 -14.62 6.54
C ASN A 468 -4.91 -14.08 6.86
N VAL A 469 -4.02 -13.88 5.88
CA VAL A 469 -2.69 -13.28 6.10
C VAL A 469 -2.82 -11.84 6.59
N CYS A 470 -3.69 -11.03 5.99
CA CYS A 470 -3.89 -9.66 6.46
C CYS A 470 -4.39 -9.63 7.92
N ALA A 471 -5.34 -10.50 8.29
CA ALA A 471 -5.87 -10.57 9.65
C ALA A 471 -4.84 -11.10 10.67
N VAL A 472 -4.24 -12.26 10.39
CA VAL A 472 -3.42 -13.05 11.33
C VAL A 472 -1.97 -12.58 11.40
N PHE A 473 -1.47 -11.94 10.34
CA PHE A 473 -0.14 -11.34 10.33
C PHE A 473 -0.23 -9.82 10.42
N TYR A 474 -0.66 -9.11 9.37
CA TYR A 474 -0.45 -7.67 9.25
C TYR A 474 -1.11 -6.85 10.39
N PHE A 475 -2.42 -7.03 10.60
CA PHE A 475 -3.14 -6.28 11.64
C PHE A 475 -2.90 -6.83 13.04
N LEU A 476 -2.83 -8.16 13.19
CA LEU A 476 -2.53 -8.77 14.48
C LEU A 476 -1.15 -8.36 14.99
N PHE A 477 -0.15 -8.28 14.11
CA PHE A 477 1.20 -7.87 14.51
C PHE A 477 1.19 -6.48 15.14
N GLN A 478 0.41 -5.54 14.59
CA GLN A 478 0.28 -4.20 15.16
C GLN A 478 -0.46 -4.23 16.51
N VAL A 479 -1.52 -5.03 16.64
CA VAL A 479 -2.25 -5.21 17.92
C VAL A 479 -1.31 -5.75 18.99
N VAL A 480 -0.62 -6.86 18.72
CA VAL A 480 0.27 -7.50 19.69
C VAL A 480 1.43 -6.57 20.04
N SER A 481 2.00 -5.86 19.06
CA SER A 481 3.11 -4.91 19.28
C SER A 481 2.74 -3.80 20.25
N VAL A 482 1.50 -3.31 20.24
CA VAL A 482 1.02 -2.34 21.24
C VAL A 482 0.84 -2.99 22.62
N THR A 483 0.34 -4.23 22.69
CA THR A 483 0.13 -4.90 23.98
C THR A 483 1.43 -5.26 24.72
N ILE A 484 2.53 -5.48 23.99
CA ILE A 484 3.85 -5.74 24.56
C ILE A 484 4.72 -4.49 24.70
N ALA A 485 4.23 -3.33 24.25
CA ALA A 485 4.97 -2.09 24.30
C ALA A 485 5.29 -1.74 25.76
N GLU A 486 6.40 -1.03 25.97
CA GLU A 486 6.76 -0.59 27.31
C GLU A 486 5.74 0.40 27.84
N LYS A 487 5.66 0.54 29.17
CA LYS A 487 4.76 1.53 29.76
C LYS A 487 5.17 2.92 29.24
N PRO A 488 4.23 3.74 28.74
CA PRO A 488 4.57 5.07 28.23
C PRO A 488 5.42 5.91 29.20
N GLU A 489 5.22 5.75 30.51
CA GLU A 489 5.99 6.46 31.52
C GLU A 489 7.48 6.08 31.59
N SER A 490 7.85 4.84 31.25
CA SER A 490 9.26 4.40 31.25
C SER A 490 10.00 4.88 30.01
N LEU A 491 9.28 5.09 28.90
CA LEU A 491 9.85 5.61 27.66
C LEU A 491 10.24 7.10 27.77
N TYR A 492 9.81 7.82 28.80
CA TYR A 492 10.18 9.23 29.01
C TYR A 492 10.82 9.39 30.41
N PRO A 493 12.14 9.19 30.55
CA PRO A 493 12.80 9.17 31.86
C PRO A 493 12.90 10.54 32.55
N TYR A 494 12.83 11.65 31.80
CA TYR A 494 12.95 13.02 32.30
C TYR A 494 11.62 13.78 32.16
N ASP A 495 11.36 14.77 33.02
CA ASP A 495 10.11 15.55 32.97
C ASP A 495 10.13 16.57 31.84
N PHE A 496 11.27 17.24 31.64
CA PHE A 496 11.53 18.10 30.50
C PHE A 496 12.87 17.75 29.85
N VAL A 497 12.89 17.76 28.52
CA VAL A 497 14.10 17.65 27.72
C VAL A 497 14.21 18.92 26.89
N CYS A 498 15.33 19.62 27.01
CA CYS A 498 15.57 20.89 26.34
C CYS A 498 16.85 20.81 25.51
N ILE A 499 16.79 21.44 24.35
CA ILE A 499 17.89 21.65 23.42
C ILE A 499 18.19 23.14 23.49
N ALA A 500 19.37 23.50 24.01
CA ALA A 500 19.71 24.86 24.40
C ALA A 500 21.02 25.33 23.76
N ASP A 501 21.17 26.65 23.68
CA ASP A 501 22.38 27.33 23.22
C ASP A 501 23.21 27.81 24.42
N ASP A 502 24.47 28.18 24.18
CA ASP A 502 25.40 28.65 25.22
C ASP A 502 24.90 29.91 25.96
N GLY A 503 23.94 30.66 25.40
CA GLY A 503 23.37 31.87 26.00
C GLY A 503 22.23 31.64 27.00
N ASP A 504 21.74 30.41 27.16
CA ASP A 504 20.51 30.12 27.92
C ASP A 504 20.74 29.77 29.40
N ASP A 505 21.99 29.76 29.88
CA ASP A 505 22.37 29.31 31.23
C ASP A 505 21.59 30.02 32.35
N ALA A 506 21.35 31.32 32.19
CA ALA A 506 20.60 32.12 33.14
C ALA A 506 19.15 31.64 33.35
N ILE A 507 18.54 31.00 32.34
CA ILE A 507 17.18 30.45 32.45
C ILE A 507 17.21 29.17 33.29
N PHE A 508 18.19 28.29 33.06
CA PHE A 508 18.33 27.02 33.77
C PHE A 508 18.77 27.21 35.22
N ASP A 509 19.67 28.17 35.51
CA ASP A 509 20.05 28.53 36.88
C ASP A 509 18.84 29.00 37.70
N ARG A 510 17.96 29.81 37.09
CA ARG A 510 16.71 30.24 37.73
C ARG A 510 15.72 29.10 37.95
N ILE A 511 15.79 28.01 37.18
CA ILE A 511 14.95 26.82 37.36
C ILE A 511 15.52 25.96 38.48
N LYS A 512 16.84 25.74 38.47
CA LYS A 512 17.57 24.99 39.50
C LYS A 512 17.37 25.59 40.89
N ASN A 513 17.61 26.90 41.03
CA ASN A 513 17.55 27.60 42.32
C ASN A 513 16.10 27.87 42.78
N GLY A 514 15.18 28.11 41.82
CA GLY A 514 13.80 28.50 42.14
C GLY A 514 12.84 27.34 42.42
N TYR A 515 13.14 26.12 41.95
CA TYR A 515 12.21 24.99 41.99
C TYR A 515 12.81 23.68 42.49
N GLN A 516 14.03 23.70 43.04
CA GLN A 516 14.77 22.50 43.49
C GLN A 516 14.82 21.40 42.42
N ALA A 517 14.84 21.77 41.15
CA ALA A 517 14.87 20.84 40.03
C ALA A 517 16.28 20.27 39.84
N LYS A 518 16.40 18.97 39.63
CA LYS A 518 17.66 18.34 39.23
C LYS A 518 17.84 18.55 37.74
N ILE A 519 18.86 19.32 37.38
CA ILE A 519 19.24 19.61 35.99
C ILE A 519 20.53 18.85 35.67
N ILE A 520 20.53 18.09 34.58
CA ILE A 520 21.69 17.39 34.05
C ILE A 520 21.95 17.97 32.66
N GLU A 521 23.17 18.46 32.44
CA GLU A 521 23.58 19.11 31.20
C GLU A 521 24.65 18.28 30.51
N TYR A 522 24.46 18.02 29.23
CA TYR A 522 25.44 17.34 28.39
C TYR A 522 25.78 18.17 27.16
N PRO A 523 27.06 18.20 26.72
CA PRO A 523 27.40 18.80 25.46
C PRO A 523 26.79 17.97 24.32
N MET A 524 26.23 18.65 23.32
CA MET A 524 25.71 18.06 22.09
C MET A 524 26.12 18.85 20.85
N VAL A 525 25.95 18.23 19.69
CA VAL A 525 25.99 18.90 18.39
C VAL A 525 24.76 18.51 17.58
N ARG A 526 24.18 19.44 16.82
CA ARG A 526 23.07 19.08 15.91
C ARG A 526 23.61 18.25 14.74
N VAL A 527 22.89 17.21 14.37
CA VAL A 527 23.23 16.33 13.24
C VAL A 527 22.05 16.31 12.28
N ALA A 528 22.26 16.71 11.03
CA ALA A 528 21.24 16.68 10.01
C ALA A 528 21.43 15.47 9.08
N ASN A 529 20.33 14.84 8.65
CA ASN A 529 20.33 13.79 7.63
C ASN A 529 19.67 14.29 6.33
N ALA A 530 20.13 13.75 5.20
CA ALA A 530 19.72 14.23 3.88
C ALA A 530 18.22 14.01 3.59
N ASP A 531 17.61 12.94 4.10
CA ASP A 531 16.21 12.62 3.87
C ASP A 531 15.55 11.95 5.09
N LYS A 532 14.45 12.54 5.59
CA LYS A 532 13.63 11.99 6.68
C LYS A 532 12.37 11.23 6.21
N THR A 533 12.10 11.13 4.90
CA THR A 533 10.81 10.62 4.38
C THR A 533 10.90 9.30 3.61
N GLU A 534 9.86 8.46 3.78
CA GLU A 534 9.69 7.20 3.03
C GLU A 534 9.29 7.42 1.55
N GLN A 535 8.73 8.59 1.21
CA GLN A 535 8.30 8.90 -0.16
C GLN A 535 9.34 9.75 -0.92
N ASN A 536 9.36 9.60 -2.25
CA ASN A 536 10.06 10.51 -3.17
C ASN A 536 9.38 11.91 -3.27
N GLU A 537 8.63 12.35 -2.26
CA GLU A 537 7.94 13.65 -2.21
C GLU A 537 8.94 14.80 -2.43
N GLY A 538 10.19 14.64 -1.97
CA GLY A 538 11.25 15.65 -2.11
C GLY A 538 11.90 15.77 -3.50
N VAL A 539 11.65 14.87 -4.45
CA VAL A 539 12.26 14.95 -5.80
C VAL A 539 11.51 15.95 -6.68
N GLN A 540 10.19 16.08 -6.52
CA GLN A 540 9.35 16.96 -7.34
C GLN A 540 9.38 18.44 -6.88
N GLN A 541 9.72 18.71 -5.62
CA GLN A 541 9.71 20.06 -5.03
C GLN A 541 11.09 20.71 -4.96
N GLY A 542 12.15 20.05 -5.45
CA GLY A 542 13.51 20.60 -5.45
C GLY A 542 14.20 20.72 -4.08
N LYS A 543 13.52 20.36 -2.98
CA LYS A 543 14.10 20.21 -1.63
C LYS A 543 13.55 18.93 -0.98
N ARG A 544 14.43 18.04 -0.52
CA ARG A 544 14.03 16.90 0.33
C ARG A 544 13.86 17.38 1.76
N PRO A 545 12.83 16.91 2.49
CA PRO A 545 12.71 17.15 3.91
C PRO A 545 13.90 16.49 4.63
N GLN A 546 14.70 17.32 5.27
CA GLN A 546 15.89 16.90 6.02
C GLN A 546 15.48 16.55 7.44
N GLY A 547 16.17 15.60 8.07
CA GLY A 547 15.93 15.28 9.48
C GLY A 547 16.94 15.98 10.39
N GLN A 548 16.54 16.19 11.63
CA GLN A 548 17.35 16.78 12.70
C GLN A 548 17.47 15.79 13.85
N GLN A 549 18.71 15.46 14.20
CA GLN A 549 19.12 14.46 15.19
C GLN A 549 20.09 15.09 16.20
N ILE A 550 20.38 14.38 17.29
CA ILE A 550 21.24 14.83 18.39
C ILE A 550 22.55 14.06 18.36
N GLY A 551 23.67 14.75 18.21
CA GLY A 551 25.01 14.19 18.30
C GLY A 551 25.57 14.29 19.71
N ILE A 552 26.06 13.19 20.29
CA ILE A 552 26.73 13.17 21.60
C ILE A 552 28.04 12.38 21.56
N SER A 553 28.84 12.52 22.63
CA SER A 553 30.07 11.73 22.80
C SER A 553 29.80 10.33 23.37
N GLU A 554 30.76 9.43 23.19
CA GLU A 554 30.71 8.06 23.71
C GLU A 554 30.60 8.04 25.24
N SER A 555 31.33 8.91 25.93
CA SER A 555 31.24 9.07 27.38
C SER A 555 29.84 9.49 27.84
N THR A 556 29.22 10.45 27.14
CA THR A 556 27.87 10.92 27.43
C THR A 556 26.84 9.82 27.20
N TYR A 557 26.98 9.04 26.12
CA TYR A 557 26.11 7.90 25.86
C TYR A 557 26.16 6.88 26.99
N LYS A 558 27.35 6.49 27.45
CA LYS A 558 27.52 5.53 28.56
C LYS A 558 26.89 6.05 29.86
N GLN A 559 27.03 7.34 30.15
CA GLN A 559 26.40 7.96 31.33
C GLN A 559 24.88 7.95 31.24
N LEU A 560 24.31 8.32 30.09
CA LEU A 560 22.86 8.26 29.85
C LEU A 560 22.34 6.82 29.96
N LYS A 561 23.06 5.84 29.41
CA LYS A 561 22.67 4.43 29.45
C LYS A 561 22.67 3.90 30.88
N LYS A 562 23.71 4.19 31.66
CA LYS A 562 23.82 3.81 33.08
C LYS A 562 22.76 4.48 33.96
N TYR A 563 22.33 5.69 33.59
CA TYR A 563 21.26 6.39 34.28
C TYR A 563 19.89 5.73 34.05
N VAL A 564 19.59 5.33 32.82
CA VAL A 564 18.33 4.69 32.45
C VAL A 564 18.29 3.23 32.88
N ASP A 565 19.40 2.51 32.74
CA ASP A 565 19.57 1.11 33.11
C ASP A 565 20.80 0.93 34.01
N PRO A 566 20.62 0.86 35.35
CA PRO A 566 21.71 0.63 36.29
C PRO A 566 22.43 -0.72 36.12
N SER A 567 21.82 -1.68 35.42
CA SER A 567 22.39 -3.02 35.17
C SER A 567 23.25 -3.08 33.91
N TYR A 568 23.36 -1.97 33.17
CA TYR A 568 24.16 -1.86 31.95
C TYR A 568 25.64 -2.17 32.20
N LYS A 569 26.20 -3.03 31.34
CA LYS A 569 27.64 -3.33 31.28
C LYS A 569 28.25 -2.58 30.11
N GLU A 570 29.40 -1.95 30.34
CA GLU A 570 30.08 -1.20 29.28
C GLU A 570 30.57 -2.13 28.18
N GLU A 571 30.10 -1.89 26.97
CA GLU A 571 30.55 -2.58 25.76
C GLU A 571 31.41 -1.64 24.91
N ALA A 572 32.44 -2.20 24.25
CA ALA A 572 33.29 -1.45 23.35
C ALA A 572 32.55 -1.15 22.03
N MET A 573 32.32 0.13 21.73
CA MET A 573 31.59 0.56 20.53
C MET A 573 32.46 0.66 19.26
N HIS A 574 33.79 0.48 19.38
CA HIS A 574 34.76 0.48 18.26
C HIS A 574 34.63 1.67 17.27
N LEU A 575 34.31 2.86 17.79
CA LEU A 575 34.17 4.09 17.02
C LEU A 575 35.54 4.65 16.59
N ASP A 576 35.61 5.31 15.44
CA ASP A 576 36.85 5.85 14.90
C ASP A 576 37.10 7.31 15.32
N ARG A 577 38.37 7.70 15.37
CA ARG A 577 38.78 9.09 15.68
C ARG A 577 38.46 10.09 14.56
N ASN A 578 38.15 9.60 13.35
CA ASN A 578 37.84 10.41 12.18
C ASN A 578 36.33 10.62 11.98
N GLY A 579 35.49 9.98 12.80
CA GLY A 579 34.03 10.10 12.76
C GLY A 579 33.38 9.42 11.55
N LYS A 580 34.09 8.57 10.80
CA LYS A 580 33.47 7.77 9.72
C LYS A 580 32.55 6.69 10.28
N LYS A 581 32.79 6.21 11.49
CA LYS A 581 32.02 5.20 12.21
C LYS A 581 31.18 5.86 13.29
N VAL A 582 29.90 5.54 13.32
CA VAL A 582 28.94 6.06 14.31
C VAL A 582 28.14 4.93 14.93
N TYR A 583 27.68 5.15 16.15
CA TYR A 583 26.68 4.30 16.80
C TYR A 583 25.36 5.06 16.88
N LEU A 584 24.24 4.37 16.66
CA LEU A 584 22.95 5.02 16.49
C LEU A 584 21.93 4.45 17.47
N VAL A 585 21.24 5.36 18.17
CA VAL A 585 20.14 5.03 19.07
C VAL A 585 18.87 5.66 18.52
N HIS A 586 17.99 4.82 18.02
CA HIS A 586 16.68 5.25 17.56
C HIS A 586 15.79 5.50 18.77
N GLN A 587 15.41 6.77 19.00
CA GLN A 587 14.49 7.19 20.06
C GLN A 587 13.06 6.85 19.65
N GLN A 588 12.76 5.55 19.70
CA GLN A 588 11.57 4.98 19.10
C GLN A 588 10.96 3.94 20.02
N ASP A 589 9.62 3.98 20.12
CA ASP A 589 8.87 2.92 20.78
C ASP A 589 8.78 1.65 19.91
N ARG A 590 8.79 0.49 20.56
CA ARG A 590 8.69 -0.84 19.94
C ARG A 590 7.38 -1.03 19.16
N SER A 591 6.29 -0.35 19.54
CA SER A 591 5.02 -0.48 18.83
C SER A 591 5.06 0.13 17.41
N VAL A 592 5.95 1.09 17.17
CA VAL A 592 6.08 1.80 15.90
C VAL A 592 6.91 0.98 14.91
N LYS A 593 6.57 1.07 13.62
CA LYS A 593 7.36 0.52 12.51
C LYS A 593 8.79 1.07 12.62
N ALA A 594 9.82 0.23 12.72
CA ALA A 594 11.23 0.68 12.73
C ALA A 594 11.54 1.56 11.51
N GLN A 595 12.45 2.53 11.57
CA GLN A 595 12.74 3.39 10.41
C GLN A 595 14.24 3.73 10.36
N PRO A 596 14.84 3.82 9.16
CA PRO A 596 16.21 4.28 9.04
C PRO A 596 16.28 5.78 9.36
N VAL A 597 17.42 6.22 9.89
CA VAL A 597 17.66 7.65 10.11
C VAL A 597 17.77 8.41 8.80
N ASP A 598 18.25 7.78 7.73
CA ASP A 598 18.33 8.38 6.39
C ASP A 598 17.75 7.44 5.34
N TRP A 599 16.81 7.95 4.55
CA TRP A 599 16.14 7.22 3.48
C TRP A 599 16.95 7.17 2.16
N THR A 600 18.06 7.92 2.08
CA THR A 600 18.90 8.11 0.88
C THR A 600 20.01 7.07 0.71
N PHE A 601 19.99 6.27 -0.36
CA PHE A 601 21.09 5.46 -0.95
C PHE A 601 22.06 4.66 -0.01
N GLY A 602 21.68 4.22 1.21
CA GLY A 602 22.56 3.31 1.96
C GLY A 602 22.14 2.85 3.37
N LYS A 603 21.71 1.59 3.47
CA LYS A 603 21.17 0.88 4.67
C LYS A 603 22.06 0.82 5.93
N LYS A 604 23.38 0.99 5.80
CA LYS A 604 24.36 1.04 6.91
C LYS A 604 25.22 2.30 6.85
N LYS A 605 24.94 3.16 5.87
CA LYS A 605 25.82 4.27 5.54
C LYS A 605 25.02 5.54 5.25
N PRO A 606 24.44 6.16 6.30
CA PRO A 606 23.64 7.36 6.17
C PRO A 606 24.51 8.56 5.78
N PHE A 607 23.89 9.55 5.15
CA PHE A 607 24.49 10.84 4.86
C PHE A 607 24.18 11.79 6.02
N LEU A 608 25.20 12.09 6.83
CA LEU A 608 25.04 12.83 8.09
C LEU A 608 25.95 14.06 8.11
N HIS A 609 25.33 15.23 8.11
CA HIS A 609 25.95 16.54 8.29
C HIS A 609 25.99 16.92 9.77
N ILE A 610 27.08 17.53 10.22
CA ILE A 610 27.19 18.07 11.59
C ILE A 610 26.90 19.56 11.51
N GLY A 611 25.76 19.95 12.06
CA GLY A 611 25.22 21.30 11.95
C GLY A 611 23.71 21.28 11.72
N LEU A 612 23.18 22.48 11.46
CA LEU A 612 21.80 22.67 11.04
C LEU A 612 21.59 22.13 9.60
N PRO A 613 20.33 21.85 9.21
CA PRO A 613 20.03 21.40 7.85
C PRO A 613 20.52 22.39 6.77
N CYS A 614 21.21 21.88 5.75
CA CYS A 614 21.72 22.68 4.64
C CYS A 614 20.61 23.08 3.65
N GLU A 615 20.52 24.37 3.31
CA GLU A 615 19.48 24.86 2.40
C GLU A 615 19.75 24.55 0.92
N TYR A 616 21.02 24.61 0.51
CA TYR A 616 21.47 24.44 -0.87
C TYR A 616 22.47 23.28 -0.98
N TYR A 617 21.98 22.07 -1.24
CA TYR A 617 22.85 20.92 -1.49
C TYR A 617 22.40 20.12 -2.72
N THR A 618 23.32 19.38 -3.33
CA THR A 618 23.03 18.57 -4.52
C THR A 618 22.25 17.30 -4.15
N LEU A 619 20.96 17.25 -4.48
CA LEU A 619 20.04 16.13 -4.21
C LEU A 619 20.53 14.76 -4.73
N TYR A 620 21.17 14.73 -5.91
CA TYR A 620 21.65 13.50 -6.55
C TYR A 620 23.05 13.07 -6.07
N SER A 621 23.77 13.95 -5.38
CA SER A 621 25.06 13.66 -4.75
C SER A 621 25.17 14.41 -3.42
N PRO A 622 24.38 14.02 -2.40
CA PRO A 622 24.37 14.71 -1.11
C PRO A 622 25.72 14.61 -0.40
N SER A 623 26.60 13.71 -0.85
CA SER A 623 27.91 13.41 -0.28
C SER A 623 28.84 14.60 -0.01
N LYS A 624 28.69 15.72 -0.73
CA LYS A 624 29.47 16.95 -0.53
C LYS A 624 29.08 17.66 0.78
N ALA A 625 27.80 17.96 0.94
CA ALA A 625 27.26 18.63 2.12
C ALA A 625 27.07 17.66 3.31
N TYR A 626 26.64 16.45 3.00
CA TYR A 626 26.35 15.36 3.94
C TYR A 626 27.37 14.23 3.75
N PRO A 627 28.45 14.16 4.54
CA PRO A 627 29.40 13.07 4.40
C PRO A 627 28.77 11.72 4.77
N LYS A 628 29.12 10.69 4.00
CA LYS A 628 28.66 9.32 4.23
C LYS A 628 29.37 8.71 5.44
N ARG A 629 28.62 8.31 6.46
CA ARG A 629 29.14 7.61 7.65
C ARG A 629 28.84 6.12 7.56
N THR A 630 29.42 5.30 8.42
CA THR A 630 29.15 3.85 8.52
C THR A 630 28.64 3.57 9.93
N ILE A 631 27.54 2.85 10.04
CA ILE A 631 26.95 2.51 11.32
C ILE A 631 27.57 1.18 11.79
N GLU A 632 28.28 1.22 12.92
CA GLU A 632 28.91 0.04 13.52
C GLU A 632 27.94 -0.73 14.41
N GLY A 633 27.03 -0.03 15.09
CA GLY A 633 25.97 -0.61 15.90
C GLY A 633 24.74 0.30 15.95
N GLU A 634 23.57 -0.33 16.05
CA GLU A 634 22.25 0.30 16.09
C GLU A 634 21.43 -0.33 17.21
N GLU A 635 20.71 0.50 17.96
CA GLU A 635 19.71 0.02 18.92
C GLU A 635 18.42 0.84 18.83
N ILE A 636 17.29 0.20 19.16
CA ILE A 636 15.98 0.85 19.32
C ILE A 636 15.68 0.92 20.82
N GLY A 637 15.45 2.12 21.34
CA GLY A 637 15.13 2.33 22.74
C GLY A 637 14.85 3.79 23.08
N SER A 638 14.77 4.09 24.37
CA SER A 638 14.63 5.46 24.85
C SER A 638 15.75 5.81 25.82
N LEU A 639 16.52 6.86 25.52
CA LEU A 639 17.50 7.43 26.44
C LEU A 639 17.03 8.77 26.99
N ILE A 640 16.39 9.58 26.15
CA ILE A 640 15.91 10.92 26.52
C ILE A 640 14.38 11.02 26.39
N GLY A 641 13.76 10.18 25.57
CA GLY A 641 12.32 10.23 25.29
C GLY A 641 12.03 10.01 23.81
N CYS A 642 11.01 9.19 23.50
CA CYS A 642 10.56 8.93 22.13
C CYS A 642 9.66 10.06 21.57
N PHE A 643 10.12 11.32 21.55
CA PHE A 643 9.25 12.47 21.24
C PHE A 643 8.75 12.51 19.79
N ARG A 644 9.52 11.96 18.83
CA ARG A 644 9.19 11.93 17.39
C ARG A 644 9.34 10.53 16.76
N GLN A 645 9.17 9.49 17.59
CA GLN A 645 9.04 8.08 17.18
C GLN A 645 10.07 7.59 16.15
N GLY A 646 11.35 7.95 16.33
CA GLY A 646 12.44 7.47 15.48
C GLY A 646 12.71 8.26 14.21
N LYS A 647 11.93 9.31 13.88
CA LYS A 647 12.16 10.16 12.69
C LYS A 647 13.15 11.29 12.95
N LEU A 648 13.00 11.93 14.10
CA LEU A 648 13.74 13.10 14.54
C LEU A 648 14.21 12.87 15.98
N GLU A 649 15.20 13.63 16.41
CA GLU A 649 15.77 13.57 17.76
C GLU A 649 16.36 12.20 18.15
N ASN A 650 16.76 11.40 17.16
CA ASN A 650 17.57 10.22 17.40
C ASN A 650 18.96 10.61 17.87
N ILE A 651 19.64 9.72 18.58
CA ILE A 651 20.97 9.99 19.12
C ILE A 651 22.03 9.35 18.23
N VAL A 652 22.93 10.18 17.71
CA VAL A 652 24.13 9.78 16.97
C VAL A 652 25.33 9.90 17.90
N VAL A 653 25.98 8.78 18.19
CA VAL A 653 27.12 8.71 19.10
C VAL A 653 28.42 8.74 18.31
N PHE A 654 29.31 9.65 18.71
CA PHE A 654 30.65 9.81 18.15
C PHE A 654 31.73 9.43 19.18
N SER A 655 32.93 9.08 18.71
CA SER A 655 34.08 8.94 19.60
C SER A 655 34.39 10.27 20.31
N ASP A 656 34.82 10.22 21.57
CA ASP A 656 35.09 11.44 22.37
C ASP A 656 36.10 12.37 21.69
N ALA A 657 37.11 11.80 21.02
CA ALA A 657 38.11 12.54 20.27
C ALA A 657 37.52 13.28 19.05
N TYR A 658 36.57 12.66 18.35
CA TYR A 658 35.91 13.28 17.20
C TYR A 658 34.85 14.29 17.64
N PHE A 659 34.11 14.01 18.71
CA PHE A 659 33.08 14.89 19.25
C PHE A 659 33.64 16.27 19.62
N LYS A 660 34.82 16.33 20.26
CA LYS A 660 35.53 17.60 20.53
C LYS A 660 35.82 18.40 19.25
N LYS A 661 36.13 17.73 18.14
CA LYS A 661 36.32 18.39 16.83
C LYS A 661 34.97 18.86 16.25
N ALA A 662 33.92 18.05 16.40
CA ALA A 662 32.57 18.33 15.94
C ALA A 662 31.99 19.63 16.53
N GLN A 663 32.23 19.89 17.81
CA GLN A 663 31.80 21.12 18.49
C GLN A 663 32.35 22.40 17.84
N GLY A 664 33.51 22.33 17.18
CA GLY A 664 34.12 23.46 16.50
C GLY A 664 33.82 23.56 15.00
N MET A 665 33.11 22.58 14.39
CA MET A 665 32.93 22.51 12.93
C MET A 665 32.14 23.68 12.35
N TRP A 666 31.12 24.14 13.06
CA TRP A 666 30.25 25.22 12.62
C TRP A 666 31.02 26.51 12.27
N LYS A 667 32.19 26.75 12.87
CA LYS A 667 33.03 27.93 12.65
C LYS A 667 33.63 27.99 11.24
N TYR A 668 33.68 26.89 10.52
CA TYR A 668 34.30 26.80 9.19
C TYR A 668 33.45 25.99 8.21
N THR A 669 32.19 25.70 8.53
CA THR A 669 31.27 24.97 7.66
C THR A 669 30.14 25.91 7.25
N ASN A 670 29.92 26.04 5.94
CA ASN A 670 28.87 26.87 5.40
C ASN A 670 27.50 26.29 5.76
N ILE A 671 26.63 27.05 6.43
CA ILE A 671 25.29 26.59 6.82
C ILE A 671 24.39 26.31 5.62
N LEU A 672 24.58 27.04 4.53
CA LEU A 672 23.75 26.93 3.34
C LEU A 672 24.17 25.73 2.49
N THR A 673 25.46 25.55 2.24
CA THR A 673 25.97 24.51 1.32
C THR A 673 26.56 23.27 2.00
N GLY A 674 26.92 23.36 3.27
CA GLY A 674 27.63 22.31 4.00
C GLY A 674 29.13 22.21 3.69
N ASP A 675 29.66 23.05 2.79
CA ASP A 675 31.07 23.04 2.40
C ASP A 675 31.98 23.69 3.45
N LYS A 676 33.27 23.35 3.44
CA LYS A 676 34.26 24.00 4.29
C LYS A 676 34.66 25.37 3.72
N ILE A 677 34.63 26.40 4.55
CA ILE A 677 35.05 27.76 4.23
C ILE A 677 36.52 27.93 4.64
N GLU A 678 37.43 27.89 3.68
CA GLU A 678 38.87 28.08 3.91
C GLU A 678 39.21 29.54 4.24
N GLU A 679 38.61 30.48 3.52
CA GLU A 679 38.83 31.92 3.71
C GLU A 679 38.11 32.46 4.95
N LYS A 680 38.85 33.13 5.84
CA LYS A 680 38.26 33.73 7.05
C LYS A 680 37.29 34.89 6.73
N ALA A 681 37.51 35.62 5.64
CA ALA A 681 36.67 36.76 5.26
C ALA A 681 35.24 36.35 4.90
N LEU A 682 35.05 35.11 4.42
CA LEU A 682 33.74 34.56 4.06
C LEU A 682 33.01 33.92 5.25
N ARG A 683 33.57 34.01 6.47
CA ARG A 683 32.98 33.47 7.71
C ARG A 683 32.21 34.57 8.45
N ILE A 684 31.00 34.83 7.98
CA ILE A 684 30.06 35.82 8.54
C ILE A 684 29.03 35.09 9.41
N ASP A 685 28.99 35.42 10.70
CA ASP A 685 28.07 34.85 11.68
C ASP A 685 26.61 35.20 11.35
N GLY A 686 25.71 34.23 11.51
CA GLY A 686 24.29 34.32 11.17
C GLY A 686 23.95 34.26 9.68
N VAL A 687 24.94 34.43 8.77
CA VAL A 687 24.72 34.43 7.30
C VAL A 687 25.34 33.20 6.64
N THR A 688 26.61 32.93 6.91
CA THR A 688 27.38 31.83 6.27
C THR A 688 27.79 30.77 7.28
N ILE A 689 28.04 31.15 8.53
CA ILE A 689 28.25 30.25 9.65
C ILE A 689 27.22 30.60 10.72
N LYS A 690 26.67 29.60 11.40
CA LYS A 690 25.78 29.81 12.53
C LYS A 690 25.92 28.64 13.49
N GLN A 691 26.07 28.96 14.76
CA GLN A 691 26.12 27.95 15.81
C GLN A 691 24.71 27.35 15.98
N GLY A 692 24.62 26.02 15.88
CA GLY A 692 23.43 25.29 16.30
C GLY A 692 23.46 25.00 17.81
N PRO A 693 22.47 24.27 18.33
CA PRO A 693 22.39 24.00 19.76
C PRO A 693 23.58 23.20 20.27
N THR A 694 24.03 23.58 21.47
CA THR A 694 25.26 23.08 22.10
C THR A 694 25.02 22.23 23.32
N LYS A 695 23.87 22.37 23.98
CA LYS A 695 23.58 21.71 25.26
C LYS A 695 22.28 20.92 25.19
N LEU A 696 22.36 19.67 25.61
CA LEU A 696 21.22 18.82 25.92
C LEU A 696 20.97 18.91 27.42
N VAL A 697 19.84 19.52 27.81
CA VAL A 697 19.47 19.77 29.20
C VAL A 697 18.30 18.88 29.59
N LEU A 698 18.51 18.06 30.62
CA LEU A 698 17.54 17.08 31.12
C LEU A 698 17.10 17.50 32.51
N ILE A 699 15.80 17.71 32.69
CA ILE A 699 15.24 18.27 33.92
C ILE A 699 14.31 17.26 34.58
N GLN A 700 14.52 17.06 35.87
CA GLN A 700 13.60 16.36 36.76
C GLN A 700 13.12 17.33 37.83
N ALA A 701 11.81 17.50 37.93
CA ALA A 701 11.20 18.48 38.81
C ALA A 701 9.95 17.91 39.48
N ASP A 702 9.67 18.37 40.70
CA ASP A 702 8.47 17.97 41.42
C ASP A 702 7.19 18.36 40.61
N PRO A 703 6.17 17.46 40.54
CA PRO A 703 4.88 17.74 39.92
C PRO A 703 4.26 19.10 40.23
N LYS A 704 4.49 19.64 41.43
CA LYS A 704 3.98 20.96 41.88
C LYS A 704 4.47 22.11 40.98
N TYR A 705 5.70 22.03 40.46
CA TYR A 705 6.34 23.11 39.72
C TYR A 705 6.28 22.96 38.20
N GLN A 706 5.75 21.85 37.67
CA GLN A 706 5.69 21.57 36.23
C GLN A 706 5.04 22.70 35.42
N LYS A 707 3.90 23.26 35.87
CA LYS A 707 3.24 24.38 35.17
C LYS A 707 4.07 25.67 35.13
N ALA A 708 4.82 25.93 36.20
CA ALA A 708 5.68 27.12 36.29
C ALA A 708 6.90 26.97 35.36
N ILE A 709 7.46 25.76 35.29
CA ILE A 709 8.55 25.42 34.38
C ILE A 709 8.08 25.49 32.92
N GLU A 710 6.91 24.95 32.57
CA GLU A 710 6.32 25.08 31.23
C GLU A 710 6.18 26.54 30.79
N LYS A 711 5.80 27.46 31.70
CA LYS A 711 5.73 28.89 31.39
C LYS A 711 7.10 29.50 31.08
N LYS A 712 8.17 29.04 31.74
CA LYS A 712 9.55 29.44 31.43
C LYS A 712 10.02 28.84 30.10
N MET A 713 9.70 27.57 29.82
CA MET A 713 10.05 26.92 28.55
C MET A 713 9.37 27.57 27.34
N LYS A 714 8.12 28.02 27.47
CA LYS A 714 7.45 28.81 26.44
C LYS A 714 8.14 30.15 26.16
N LYS A 715 8.90 30.71 27.10
CA LYS A 715 9.72 31.90 26.85
C LYS A 715 11.00 31.53 26.08
N LEU A 716 11.61 30.40 26.42
CA LEU A 716 12.75 29.85 25.68
C LEU A 716 12.38 29.60 24.21
N GLU A 717 11.23 28.98 23.95
CA GLU A 717 10.75 28.69 22.59
C GLU A 717 10.58 29.94 21.72
N LYS A 718 10.22 31.09 22.29
CA LYS A 718 10.14 32.35 21.55
C LYS A 718 11.50 32.86 21.07
N ASN A 719 12.58 32.52 21.80
CA ASN A 719 13.94 32.92 21.45
C ASN A 719 14.58 31.94 20.45
N HIS A 720 14.08 30.70 20.39
CA HIS A 720 14.62 29.58 19.60
C HIS A 720 13.72 29.19 18.44
N THR A 721 13.46 30.13 17.53
CA THR A 721 12.57 29.89 16.36
C THR A 721 13.31 29.37 15.12
N TYR A 722 14.64 29.36 15.13
CA TYR A 722 15.43 29.05 13.94
C TYR A 722 15.38 27.58 13.52
N GLU A 723 15.22 26.64 14.45
CA GLU A 723 15.11 25.21 14.11
C GLU A 723 13.77 24.89 13.44
N ALA A 724 12.70 25.53 13.92
CA ALA A 724 11.36 25.41 13.37
C ALA A 724 11.23 25.95 11.93
N GLN A 725 12.19 26.77 11.47
CA GLN A 725 12.25 27.23 10.07
C GLN A 725 12.57 26.09 9.11
N TYR A 726 13.34 25.09 9.54
CA TYR A 726 13.69 23.93 8.74
C TYR A 726 12.62 22.84 8.86
N ASP A 727 12.12 22.62 10.08
CA ASP A 727 11.11 21.63 10.38
C ASP A 727 10.28 22.06 11.59
N PHE A 728 9.02 22.42 11.37
CA PHE A 728 8.11 22.84 12.45
C PHE A 728 7.84 21.69 13.44
N GLU A 729 8.18 20.43 13.11
CA GLU A 729 8.11 19.30 14.04
C GLU A 729 9.20 19.36 15.12
N VAL A 730 10.26 20.16 14.97
CA VAL A 730 11.35 20.22 15.94
C VAL A 730 11.14 21.38 16.90
N HIS A 731 11.09 21.05 18.19
CA HIS A 731 10.97 22.01 19.27
C HIS A 731 12.26 22.06 20.10
N CYS A 732 12.58 23.23 20.63
CA CYS A 732 13.69 23.38 21.57
C CYS A 732 13.42 22.76 22.94
N TRP A 733 12.18 22.34 23.24
CA TRP A 733 11.86 21.66 24.48
C TRP A 733 10.69 20.68 24.32
N TYR A 734 10.69 19.64 25.15
CA TYR A 734 9.66 18.61 25.18
C TYR A 734 9.20 18.33 26.61
N SER A 735 7.89 18.14 26.79
CA SER A 735 7.26 17.79 28.08
C SER A 735 6.87 16.32 28.13
N LYS A 736 7.30 15.61 29.17
CA LYS A 736 6.90 14.22 29.45
C LYS A 736 5.40 14.08 29.57
N LYS A 737 4.73 14.99 30.26
CA LYS A 737 3.29 14.90 30.54
C LYS A 737 2.47 14.90 29.25
N THR A 738 2.82 15.80 28.32
CA THR A 738 2.18 15.89 27.01
C THR A 738 2.51 14.66 26.17
N ALA A 739 3.79 14.30 26.08
CA ALA A 739 4.24 13.17 25.25
C ALA A 739 3.66 11.82 25.71
N VAL A 740 3.59 11.56 27.02
CA VAL A 740 2.97 10.34 27.58
C VAL A 740 1.47 10.28 27.26
N ASN A 741 0.76 11.39 27.37
CA ASN A 741 -0.67 11.43 27.08
C ASN A 741 -0.95 11.20 25.58
N ASP A 742 -0.13 11.81 24.72
CA ASP A 742 -0.20 11.63 23.27
C ASP A 742 0.09 10.16 22.89
N LEU A 743 1.13 9.55 23.49
CA LEU A 743 1.50 8.16 23.24
C LEU A 743 0.41 7.17 23.71
N LYS A 744 -0.18 7.39 24.89
CA LYS A 744 -1.32 6.58 25.38
C LYS A 744 -2.52 6.66 24.45
N THR A 745 -2.77 7.85 23.92
CA THR A 745 -3.85 8.09 22.96
C THR A 745 -3.56 7.34 21.65
N GLU A 746 -2.33 7.41 21.16
CA GLU A 746 -1.88 6.68 19.97
C GLU A 746 -2.00 5.15 20.13
N TYR A 747 -1.56 4.59 21.26
CA TYR A 747 -1.70 3.16 21.58
C TYR A 747 -3.15 2.71 21.56
N THR A 748 -4.01 3.46 22.25
CA THR A 748 -5.44 3.13 22.34
C THR A 748 -6.06 3.12 20.94
N MET A 749 -5.70 4.08 20.09
CA MET A 749 -6.21 4.16 18.73
C MET A 749 -5.67 3.05 17.83
N LYS A 750 -4.35 2.78 17.85
CA LYS A 750 -3.74 1.66 17.12
C LYS A 750 -4.41 0.35 17.52
N LEU A 751 -4.66 0.14 18.81
CA LEU A 751 -5.33 -1.06 19.30
C LEU A 751 -6.76 -1.17 18.75
N ILE A 752 -7.57 -0.11 18.86
CA ILE A 752 -8.98 -0.13 18.42
C ILE A 752 -9.10 -0.30 16.92
N ILE A 753 -8.36 0.51 16.15
CA ILE A 753 -8.45 0.51 14.68
C ILE A 753 -8.02 -0.86 14.15
N ASN A 754 -6.87 -1.38 14.59
CA ASN A 754 -6.36 -2.65 14.08
C ASN A 754 -7.22 -3.84 14.55
N THR A 755 -7.76 -3.81 15.78
CA THR A 755 -8.69 -4.83 16.25
C THR A 755 -10.00 -4.80 15.46
N PHE A 756 -10.54 -3.62 15.17
CA PHE A 756 -11.74 -3.45 14.35
C PHE A 756 -11.54 -3.98 12.92
N VAL A 757 -10.41 -3.67 12.30
CA VAL A 757 -10.07 -4.19 10.96
C VAL A 757 -9.88 -5.71 11.01
N LEU A 758 -9.21 -6.25 12.03
CA LEU A 758 -9.03 -7.69 12.20
C LEU A 758 -10.38 -8.42 12.28
N LEU A 759 -11.34 -7.90 13.07
CA LEU A 759 -12.69 -8.44 13.15
C LEU A 759 -13.42 -8.37 11.80
N THR A 760 -13.32 -7.23 11.11
CA THR A 760 -13.90 -7.01 9.78
C THR A 760 -13.36 -8.00 8.74
N MET A 761 -12.04 -8.22 8.72
CA MET A 761 -11.37 -9.17 7.82
C MET A 761 -11.76 -10.61 8.14
N THR A 762 -11.89 -10.95 9.43
CA THR A 762 -12.35 -12.27 9.87
C THR A 762 -13.77 -12.54 9.40
N ILE A 763 -14.70 -11.61 9.63
CA ILE A 763 -16.10 -11.71 9.17
C ILE A 763 -16.16 -11.80 7.64
N SER A 764 -15.36 -11.02 6.93
CA SER A 764 -15.27 -11.08 5.46
C SER A 764 -14.77 -12.44 4.96
N GLY A 765 -13.78 -13.04 5.64
CA GLY A 765 -13.27 -14.37 5.33
C GLY A 765 -14.32 -15.47 5.56
N LEU A 766 -15.01 -15.44 6.71
CA LEU A 766 -16.12 -16.35 7.01
C LEU A 766 -17.24 -16.22 5.98
N PHE A 767 -17.57 -14.99 5.59
CA PHE A 767 -18.60 -14.74 4.59
C PHE A 767 -18.19 -15.27 3.20
N LEU A 768 -16.94 -15.10 2.77
CA LEU A 768 -16.45 -15.72 1.52
C LEU A 768 -16.49 -17.25 1.58
N MET A 769 -16.13 -17.85 2.73
CA MET A 769 -16.28 -19.30 2.93
C MET A 769 -17.73 -19.75 2.82
N TYR A 770 -18.69 -18.93 3.29
CA TYR A 770 -20.13 -19.22 3.20
C TYR A 770 -20.68 -19.10 1.78
N ILE A 771 -20.38 -18.01 1.07
CA ILE A 771 -20.94 -17.77 -0.26
C ILE A 771 -20.49 -18.83 -1.26
N LYS A 772 -19.23 -19.24 -1.20
CA LYS A 772 -18.67 -20.11 -2.24
C LYS A 772 -19.46 -21.40 -2.43
N PRO A 773 -19.68 -22.25 -1.39
CA PRO A 773 -20.51 -23.44 -1.55
C PRO A 773 -21.95 -23.13 -1.91
N LEU A 774 -22.48 -21.98 -1.48
CA LEU A 774 -23.84 -21.55 -1.81
C LEU A 774 -23.97 -21.24 -3.31
N SER A 775 -22.96 -20.60 -3.90
CA SER A 775 -22.89 -20.25 -5.32
C SER A 775 -22.82 -21.46 -6.25
N GLU A 776 -22.40 -22.61 -5.72
CA GLU A 776 -22.26 -23.88 -6.42
C GLU A 776 -23.30 -24.91 -5.95
N MET A 777 -24.31 -24.49 -5.18
CA MET A 777 -25.24 -25.42 -4.54
C MET A 777 -26.09 -26.19 -5.55
N SER A 778 -26.57 -25.53 -6.62
CA SER A 778 -27.29 -26.19 -7.71
C SER A 778 -26.47 -27.31 -8.33
N ASP A 779 -25.19 -27.04 -8.61
CA ASP A 779 -24.27 -27.99 -9.23
C ASP A 779 -23.98 -29.16 -8.28
N LYS A 780 -23.87 -28.88 -6.97
CA LYS A 780 -23.64 -29.90 -5.94
C LYS A 780 -24.85 -30.82 -5.76
N LYS A 781 -26.08 -30.27 -5.83
CA LYS A 781 -27.32 -31.06 -5.81
C LYS A 781 -27.41 -31.96 -7.03
N ALA A 782 -27.30 -31.41 -8.24
CA ALA A 782 -27.34 -32.19 -9.48
C ALA A 782 -26.28 -33.31 -9.50
N ARG A 783 -25.07 -33.03 -9.00
CA ARG A 783 -24.02 -34.04 -8.84
C ARG A 783 -24.38 -35.10 -7.80
N ALA A 784 -24.95 -34.72 -6.67
CA ALA A 784 -25.36 -35.67 -5.64
C ALA A 784 -26.50 -36.58 -6.14
N ASP A 785 -27.46 -36.03 -6.88
CA ASP A 785 -28.55 -36.78 -7.52
C ASP A 785 -28.01 -37.77 -8.54
N PHE A 786 -27.09 -37.33 -9.41
CA PHE A 786 -26.39 -38.22 -10.34
C PHE A 786 -25.67 -39.37 -9.61
N LEU A 787 -24.92 -39.07 -8.54
CA LEU A 787 -24.23 -40.10 -7.76
C LEU A 787 -25.20 -41.03 -7.00
N LYS A 788 -26.39 -40.54 -6.63
CA LYS A 788 -27.47 -41.34 -6.04
C LYS A 788 -28.03 -42.31 -7.08
N CYS A 789 -28.29 -41.87 -8.30
CA CYS A 789 -28.73 -42.72 -9.41
C CYS A 789 -27.69 -43.78 -9.79
N MET A 790 -26.40 -43.48 -9.66
CA MET A 790 -25.30 -44.43 -9.90
C MET A 790 -25.08 -45.44 -8.75
N GLY A 791 -25.91 -45.42 -7.69
CA GLY A 791 -25.84 -46.39 -6.60
C GLY A 791 -24.77 -46.11 -5.53
N MET A 792 -24.15 -44.92 -5.52
CA MET A 792 -23.12 -44.58 -4.54
C MET A 792 -23.70 -44.44 -3.13
N ARG A 793 -23.05 -44.99 -2.10
CA ARG A 793 -23.53 -44.93 -0.70
C ARG A 793 -23.55 -43.50 -0.15
N LYS A 794 -24.56 -43.18 0.68
CA LYS A 794 -24.68 -41.85 1.34
C LYS A 794 -23.41 -41.44 2.11
N LYS A 795 -22.79 -42.38 2.84
CA LYS A 795 -21.54 -42.13 3.58
C LYS A 795 -20.41 -41.61 2.68
N GLU A 796 -20.28 -42.18 1.47
CA GLU A 796 -19.23 -41.81 0.52
C GLU A 796 -19.50 -40.48 -0.17
N ARG A 797 -20.76 -40.19 -0.53
CA ARG A 797 -21.16 -38.87 -1.07
C ARG A 797 -20.94 -37.75 -0.05
N VAL A 798 -21.32 -37.97 1.20
CA VAL A 798 -21.07 -37.03 2.31
C VAL A 798 -19.56 -36.82 2.52
N SER A 799 -18.76 -37.87 2.45
CA SER A 799 -17.29 -37.78 2.53
C SER A 799 -16.71 -36.93 1.39
N LEU A 800 -17.18 -37.12 0.15
CA LEU A 800 -16.77 -36.32 -1.00
C LEU A 800 -17.10 -34.83 -0.81
N LEU A 801 -18.32 -34.51 -0.36
CA LEU A 801 -18.75 -33.14 -0.08
C LEU A 801 -17.91 -32.50 1.04
N LYS A 802 -17.65 -33.24 2.12
CA LYS A 802 -16.78 -32.78 3.22
C LYS A 802 -15.38 -32.47 2.72
N ARG A 803 -14.75 -33.38 1.96
CA ARG A 803 -13.40 -33.17 1.42
C ARG A 803 -13.31 -31.94 0.52
N GLU A 804 -14.31 -31.74 -0.33
CA GLU A 804 -14.38 -30.55 -1.19
C GLU A 804 -14.51 -29.25 -0.38
N LEU A 805 -15.35 -29.25 0.67
CA LEU A 805 -15.54 -28.09 1.54
C LEU A 805 -14.27 -27.78 2.35
N TYR A 806 -13.74 -28.79 3.05
CA TYR A 806 -12.57 -28.61 3.91
C TYR A 806 -11.32 -28.23 3.13
N TYR A 807 -11.22 -28.58 1.83
CA TYR A 807 -10.13 -28.11 0.97
C TYR A 807 -10.00 -26.58 0.94
N PHE A 808 -11.12 -25.86 0.89
CA PHE A 808 -11.12 -24.39 0.91
C PHE A 808 -10.90 -23.79 2.29
N TYR A 809 -10.91 -24.63 3.33
CA TYR A 809 -10.58 -24.25 4.69
C TYR A 809 -9.08 -24.49 4.98
N TRP A 810 -8.61 -25.75 4.84
CA TRP A 810 -7.26 -26.12 5.30
C TRP A 810 -6.15 -25.57 4.41
N LEU A 811 -6.36 -25.46 3.08
CA LEU A 811 -5.30 -25.02 2.17
C LEU A 811 -4.95 -23.54 2.35
N PRO A 812 -5.91 -22.58 2.34
CA PRO A 812 -5.60 -21.19 2.66
C PRO A 812 -4.98 -21.03 4.06
N GLU A 813 -5.43 -21.81 5.04
CA GLU A 813 -4.92 -21.73 6.41
C GLU A 813 -3.46 -22.21 6.50
N LEU A 814 -3.12 -23.33 5.84
CA LEU A 814 -1.75 -23.82 5.77
C LEU A 814 -0.82 -22.81 5.09
N ILE A 815 -1.26 -22.20 3.98
CA ILE A 815 -0.49 -21.13 3.33
C ILE A 815 -0.33 -19.95 4.29
N THR A 816 -1.39 -19.57 5.00
CA THR A 816 -1.37 -18.46 5.97
C THR A 816 -0.38 -18.72 7.10
N ILE A 817 -0.31 -19.93 7.65
CA ILE A 817 0.64 -20.29 8.71
C ILE A 817 2.08 -20.12 8.21
N VAL A 818 2.40 -20.63 7.02
CA VAL A 818 3.75 -20.52 6.43
C VAL A 818 4.11 -19.07 6.16
N VAL A 819 3.21 -18.31 5.54
CA VAL A 819 3.42 -16.90 5.21
C VAL A 819 3.59 -16.06 6.48
N THR A 820 2.67 -16.20 7.44
CA THR A 820 2.72 -15.49 8.72
C THR A 820 4.04 -15.77 9.44
N SER A 821 4.53 -17.02 9.45
CA SER A 821 5.79 -17.37 10.10
C SER A 821 6.99 -16.67 9.46
N ILE A 822 7.08 -16.69 8.11
CA ILE A 822 8.16 -16.05 7.36
C ILE A 822 8.17 -14.54 7.60
N PHE A 823 7.01 -13.90 7.46
CA PHE A 823 6.91 -12.45 7.60
C PHE A 823 7.08 -11.99 9.05
N THR A 824 6.61 -12.76 10.05
CA THR A 824 6.86 -12.46 11.47
C THR A 824 8.36 -12.50 11.78
N ALA A 825 9.08 -13.50 11.27
CA ALA A 825 10.53 -13.57 11.42
C ALA A 825 11.25 -12.39 10.73
N ALA A 826 10.79 -12.00 9.53
CA ALA A 826 11.31 -10.82 8.83
C ALA A 826 11.07 -9.52 9.63
N THR A 827 9.88 -9.35 10.21
CA THR A 827 9.55 -8.17 11.03
C THR A 827 10.32 -8.14 12.34
N PHE A 828 10.56 -9.28 13.01
CA PHE A 828 11.41 -9.34 14.20
C PHE A 828 12.85 -8.93 13.92
N HIS A 829 13.37 -9.29 12.75
CA HIS A 829 14.70 -8.87 12.32
C HIS A 829 14.73 -7.37 12.01
N ALA A 830 13.73 -6.85 11.29
CA ALA A 830 13.66 -5.43 10.95
C ALA A 830 13.43 -4.53 12.18
N ARG A 831 12.60 -4.94 13.15
CA ARG A 831 12.37 -4.19 14.39
C ARG A 831 13.44 -4.41 15.46
N MET A 832 14.53 -5.13 15.16
CA MET A 832 15.63 -5.40 16.10
C MET A 832 15.16 -5.94 17.46
N TYR A 833 14.10 -6.74 17.50
CA TYR A 833 13.56 -7.28 18.76
C TYR A 833 14.56 -8.26 19.40
N THR A 834 14.83 -8.04 20.69
CA THR A 834 15.64 -8.95 21.52
C THR A 834 14.93 -10.29 21.73
N HIS A 835 15.67 -11.32 22.13
CA HIS A 835 15.11 -12.65 22.34
C HIS A 835 13.94 -12.67 23.35
N ALA A 836 14.06 -11.89 24.43
CA ALA A 836 13.00 -11.75 25.44
C ALA A 836 11.71 -11.14 24.86
N VAL A 837 11.85 -10.09 24.04
CA VAL A 837 10.70 -9.43 23.38
C VAL A 837 10.02 -10.36 22.38
N ARG A 838 10.78 -11.18 21.64
CA ARG A 838 10.22 -12.18 20.72
C ARG A 838 9.36 -13.22 21.46
N ILE A 839 9.83 -13.71 22.62
CA ILE A 839 9.06 -14.66 23.44
C ILE A 839 7.79 -13.99 23.97
N ALA A 840 7.88 -12.76 24.48
CA ALA A 840 6.71 -12.02 24.96
C ALA A 840 5.68 -11.84 23.83
N TRP A 841 6.13 -11.41 22.65
CA TRP A 841 5.26 -11.27 21.47
C TRP A 841 4.56 -12.59 21.12
N LEU A 842 5.30 -13.70 21.06
CA LEU A 842 4.74 -15.02 20.72
C LEU A 842 3.72 -15.49 21.75
N LYS A 843 3.95 -15.26 23.05
CA LYS A 843 2.98 -15.62 24.11
C LYS A 843 1.63 -14.94 23.90
N HIS A 844 1.61 -13.67 23.54
CA HIS A 844 0.38 -12.94 23.26
C HIS A 844 -0.25 -13.34 21.93
N ALA A 845 0.56 -13.53 20.88
CA ALA A 845 0.07 -13.89 19.54
C ALA A 845 -0.56 -15.28 19.50
N VAL A 846 0.00 -16.27 20.20
CA VAL A 846 -0.49 -17.67 20.19
C VAL A 846 -1.95 -17.76 20.64
N TRP A 847 -2.36 -17.04 21.68
CA TRP A 847 -3.75 -17.06 22.13
C TRP A 847 -4.72 -16.52 21.07
N ILE A 848 -4.34 -15.44 20.38
CA ILE A 848 -5.17 -14.84 19.35
C ILE A 848 -5.20 -15.74 18.10
N TRP A 849 -4.08 -16.36 17.74
CA TRP A 849 -4.03 -17.37 16.67
C TRP A 849 -4.91 -18.58 16.96
N LEU A 850 -4.85 -19.13 18.18
CA LEU A 850 -5.69 -20.26 18.59
C LEU A 850 -7.18 -19.90 18.56
N MET A 851 -7.53 -18.70 19.04
CA MET A 851 -8.91 -18.21 18.97
C MET A 851 -9.38 -18.04 17.52
N TYR A 852 -8.55 -17.44 16.65
CA TYR A 852 -8.85 -17.28 15.23
C TYR A 852 -9.08 -18.62 14.54
N LEU A 853 -8.18 -19.59 14.75
CA LEU A 853 -8.29 -20.95 14.21
C LEU A 853 -9.55 -21.65 14.71
N ALA A 854 -9.89 -21.51 16.00
CA ALA A 854 -11.09 -22.10 16.59
C ALA A 854 -12.38 -21.54 15.97
N VAL A 855 -12.46 -20.21 15.78
CA VAL A 855 -13.59 -19.54 15.12
C VAL A 855 -13.73 -20.03 13.67
N GLN A 856 -12.63 -20.04 12.92
CA GLN A 856 -12.62 -20.50 11.53
C GLN A 856 -13.01 -21.98 11.42
N TRP A 857 -12.47 -22.83 12.30
CA TRP A 857 -12.78 -24.27 12.33
C TRP A 857 -14.23 -24.54 12.69
N GLY A 858 -14.73 -23.92 13.77
CA GLY A 858 -16.12 -24.04 14.21
C GLY A 858 -17.08 -23.61 13.11
N PHE A 859 -16.78 -22.51 12.42
CA PHE A 859 -17.58 -22.06 11.29
C PHE A 859 -17.55 -23.04 10.11
N ALA A 860 -16.38 -23.53 9.71
CA ALA A 860 -16.26 -24.52 8.64
C ALA A 860 -17.04 -25.81 8.95
N TRP A 861 -17.04 -26.23 10.22
CA TRP A 861 -17.80 -27.40 10.68
C TRP A 861 -19.32 -27.17 10.63
N ILE A 862 -19.81 -26.02 11.09
CA ILE A 862 -21.23 -25.62 11.00
C ILE A 862 -21.67 -25.55 9.54
N LEU A 863 -20.87 -24.89 8.70
CA LEU A 863 -21.10 -24.75 7.27
C LEU A 863 -21.16 -26.12 6.58
N GLY A 864 -20.25 -27.03 6.93
CA GLY A 864 -20.25 -28.40 6.44
C GLY A 864 -21.55 -29.13 6.75
N ARG A 865 -22.04 -29.06 8.00
CA ARG A 865 -23.33 -29.65 8.38
C ARG A 865 -24.49 -29.02 7.61
N PHE A 866 -24.52 -27.70 7.47
CA PHE A 866 -25.57 -26.98 6.75
C PHE A 866 -25.65 -27.40 5.28
N ILE A 867 -24.51 -27.48 4.59
CA ILE A 867 -24.47 -27.87 3.17
C ILE A 867 -24.84 -29.33 2.98
N ILE A 868 -24.36 -30.23 3.84
CA ILE A 868 -24.73 -31.64 3.77
C ILE A 868 -26.25 -31.80 3.88
N ARG A 869 -26.89 -31.09 4.83
CA ARG A 869 -28.36 -31.10 4.98
C ARG A 869 -29.07 -30.59 3.72
N LYS A 870 -28.59 -29.50 3.11
CA LYS A 870 -29.20 -28.95 1.89
C LYS A 870 -28.97 -29.80 0.64
N VAL A 871 -27.86 -30.52 0.54
CA VAL A 871 -27.49 -31.30 -0.68
C VAL A 871 -28.05 -32.71 -0.65
N GLU A 872 -27.94 -33.41 0.48
CA GLU A 872 -28.45 -34.79 0.56
C GLU A 872 -29.97 -34.87 0.67
N GLY A 873 -30.62 -33.74 1.01
CA GLY A 873 -31.99 -33.75 1.51
C GLY A 873 -32.06 -34.47 2.85
N LYS A 874 -32.80 -33.92 3.80
CA LYS A 874 -33.45 -34.78 4.78
C LYS A 874 -34.88 -34.91 4.30
N ASP A 875 -35.31 -36.14 4.06
CA ASP A 875 -36.60 -36.59 4.58
C ASP A 875 -36.59 -36.15 6.06
N GLU A 876 -37.27 -35.05 6.36
CA GLU A 876 -37.58 -34.48 7.69
C GLU A 876 -36.41 -34.28 8.71
#